data_AF-A0A800N893-F1
#
_entry.id   AF-A0A800N893-F1
#
_cell.length_a   1.000
_cell.length_b   1.000
_cell.length_c   1.000
_cell.angle_alpha   90.00
_cell.angle_beta   90.00
_cell.angle_gamma   90.00
#
_symmetry.space_group_name_H-M   'P 1'
#
loop_
_entity.id
_entity.type
_entity.pdbx_description
1 polymer ?
#
loop_
_entity_poly.entity_id
_entity_poly.type
_entity_poly.pdbx_seq_one_letter_code
_entity_poly.pdbx_strand_id
1 'polypeptide(L)'
;MFQFLKKIREHTENFQIMELFSEKNIRDVKLRGERLYVTTQLYFRSVLKKKISDNINLSLFGFYLLFIFIYFLMPPFSKPAPEWSIQLINKVVVPSGFEGFGDSTIRYIVSTTTNLLVTVLTILSAMYVFTHREQKSISPSLYNEPKKNRLMIMTVIILVFTMITGHTLASNIESLMQQEEYNNFHPLHGTKVLIFKIGIWAMGIGIALIFVVKLIKYLFSSMNTDKMLKESLTLVIEYLDVLISFYRTKRFEVLLNDTYKSFHHSIESIFQYLKFLGDNNMNKDFDENIDSFSKVIDKLKNNHKFFEVENVARYLLVRDREQFLSIYNSLLRNSLSLTLHLYKNNHFNKGKKSTEVYFSLFLDGENSLKQHFTLSLNEFLDSLDTSNERQIKHFLSGLRKLPEDSTLIIYKNLILKLIIKGNIGLLTSVVYDFKEHIVGGNEQAKQKSNSMFRVIAAQNQIKMKKNAIVILLQSLVKAIEISQYGTAGFLVKFMVTNFNGEDMDDAYKGLKQNHTAFTSILEYSDDSPDKQEDNEIGLVGLNIETFDYCCKKMRILLYGQQRFAKKERLWFTHNKEINNLLDIGIDFHDCTFSHYVMKKVESASSKYGMLFFDDEEIMWDIYCKLNIEHHYPKKDGKNQQPQYF
;
A
#
# COMPACT_ATOMS: atom_id res chain seq x y z
N MET A 1 -53.60 16.26 38.02
CA MET A 1 -52.13 16.09 38.09
C MET A 1 -51.70 14.63 37.92
N PHE A 2 -52.24 13.67 38.67
CA PHE A 2 -51.89 12.23 38.54
C PHE A 2 -52.22 11.63 37.16
N GLN A 3 -53.37 11.97 36.56
CA GLN A 3 -53.72 11.55 35.20
C GLN A 3 -52.81 12.18 34.12
N PHE A 4 -52.27 13.38 34.37
CA PHE A 4 -51.36 14.06 33.44
C PHE A 4 -49.96 13.41 33.46
N LEU A 5 -49.46 13.06 34.65
CA LEU A 5 -48.20 12.31 34.81
C LEU A 5 -48.29 10.88 34.23
N LYS A 6 -49.45 10.21 34.37
CA LYS A 6 -49.69 8.91 33.75
C LYS A 6 -49.67 9.00 32.22
N LYS A 7 -50.31 10.03 31.66
CA LYS A 7 -50.35 10.27 30.21
C LYS A 7 -48.98 10.64 29.63
N ILE A 8 -48.17 11.40 30.37
CA ILE A 8 -46.78 11.67 29.98
C ILE A 8 -45.96 10.39 30.00
N ARG A 9 -46.04 9.58 31.08
CA ARG A 9 -45.31 8.31 31.19
C ARG A 9 -45.66 7.32 30.08
N GLU A 10 -46.95 7.15 29.79
CA GLU A 10 -47.41 6.30 28.67
C GLU A 10 -46.93 6.84 27.31
N HIS A 11 -46.80 8.16 27.15
CA HIS A 11 -46.28 8.74 25.91
C HIS A 11 -44.76 8.56 25.78
N THR A 12 -43.99 8.69 26.88
CA THR A 12 -42.54 8.47 26.90
C THR A 12 -42.20 6.99 26.71
N GLU A 13 -42.96 6.08 27.33
CA GLU A 13 -42.79 4.63 27.15
C GLU A 13 -43.16 4.22 25.70
N ASN A 14 -44.25 4.75 25.13
CA ASN A 14 -44.58 4.51 23.72
C ASN A 14 -43.59 5.13 22.74
N PHE A 15 -42.98 6.28 23.06
CA PHE A 15 -41.95 6.89 22.23
C PHE A 15 -40.65 6.10 22.28
N GLN A 16 -40.23 5.62 23.45
CA GLN A 16 -39.07 4.73 23.61
C GLN A 16 -39.29 3.37 22.91
N ILE A 17 -40.52 2.82 22.98
CA ILE A 17 -40.89 1.60 22.26
C ILE A 17 -40.91 1.84 20.75
N MET A 18 -41.50 2.93 20.26
CA MET A 18 -41.46 3.28 18.82
C MET A 18 -40.05 3.58 18.32
N GLU A 19 -39.19 4.14 19.16
CA GLU A 19 -37.77 4.37 18.85
C GLU A 19 -37.04 3.02 18.76
N LEU A 20 -37.25 2.10 19.72
CA LEU A 20 -36.73 0.72 19.72
C LEU A 20 -37.23 -0.13 18.52
N PHE A 21 -38.47 0.11 18.07
CA PHE A 21 -39.07 -0.54 16.90
C PHE A 21 -39.02 0.29 15.61
N SER A 22 -38.26 1.39 15.60
CA SER A 22 -37.99 2.11 14.36
C SER A 22 -37.28 1.17 13.38
N GLU A 23 -37.58 1.29 12.08
CA GLU A 23 -36.95 0.45 11.05
C GLU A 23 -35.42 0.45 11.15
N LYS A 24 -34.84 1.58 11.60
CA LYS A 24 -33.41 1.73 11.82
C LYS A 24 -32.88 0.83 12.93
N ASN A 25 -33.57 0.75 14.07
CA ASN A 25 -33.16 -0.11 15.19
C ASN A 25 -33.36 -1.60 14.87
N ILE A 26 -34.42 -1.97 14.15
CA ILE A 26 -34.63 -3.37 13.72
C ILE A 26 -33.54 -3.81 12.74
N ARG A 27 -33.15 -2.94 11.79
CA ARG A 27 -32.05 -3.20 10.85
C ARG A 27 -30.70 -3.30 11.56
N ASP A 28 -30.41 -2.41 12.50
CA ASP A 28 -29.17 -2.45 13.29
C ASP A 28 -29.06 -3.74 14.14
N VAL A 29 -30.16 -4.20 14.74
CA VAL A 29 -30.21 -5.46 15.49
C VAL A 29 -29.97 -6.65 14.56
N LYS A 30 -30.56 -6.66 13.36
CA LYS A 30 -30.33 -7.71 12.36
C LYS A 30 -28.86 -7.76 11.90
N LEU A 31 -28.28 -6.61 11.58
CA LEU A 31 -26.85 -6.50 11.20
C LEU A 31 -25.93 -6.98 12.33
N ARG A 32 -26.23 -6.67 13.60
CA ARG A 32 -25.48 -7.19 14.75
C ARG A 32 -25.58 -8.71 14.86
N GLY A 33 -26.77 -9.28 14.66
CA GLY A 33 -27.00 -10.73 14.67
C GLY A 33 -26.21 -11.45 13.59
N GLU A 34 -26.21 -10.92 12.36
CA GLU A 34 -25.45 -11.48 11.24
C GLU A 34 -23.94 -11.43 11.50
N ARG A 35 -23.41 -10.29 11.97
CA ARG A 35 -22.00 -10.16 12.35
C ARG A 35 -21.61 -11.12 13.47
N LEU A 36 -22.46 -11.27 14.50
CA LEU A 36 -22.22 -12.20 15.60
C LEU A 36 -22.19 -13.65 15.10
N TYR A 37 -23.14 -14.03 14.23
CA TYR A 37 -23.19 -15.38 13.65
C TYR A 37 -21.92 -15.71 12.86
N VAL A 38 -21.51 -14.83 11.94
CA VAL A 38 -20.28 -14.99 11.14
C VAL A 38 -19.06 -15.09 12.05
N THR A 39 -18.92 -14.19 13.03
CA THR A 39 -17.77 -14.17 13.95
C THR A 39 -17.72 -15.41 14.82
N THR A 40 -18.87 -15.88 15.32
CA THR A 40 -18.97 -17.08 16.14
C THR A 40 -18.60 -18.32 15.32
N GLN A 41 -19.04 -18.40 14.05
CA GLN A 41 -18.65 -19.48 13.15
C GLN A 41 -17.14 -19.49 12.89
N LEU A 42 -16.54 -18.32 12.66
CA LEU A 42 -15.09 -18.19 12.49
C LEU A 42 -14.33 -18.58 13.76
N TYR A 43 -14.82 -18.18 14.93
CA TYR A 43 -14.25 -18.53 16.23
C TYR A 43 -14.30 -20.04 16.50
N PHE A 44 -15.43 -20.70 16.27
CA PHE A 44 -15.49 -22.16 16.43
C PHE A 44 -14.56 -22.87 15.44
N ARG A 45 -14.47 -22.40 14.20
CA ARG A 45 -13.54 -22.95 13.20
C ARG A 45 -12.08 -22.74 13.61
N SER A 46 -11.73 -21.56 14.13
CA SER A 46 -10.35 -21.25 14.56
C SER A 46 -9.96 -22.05 15.80
N VAL A 47 -10.84 -22.16 16.79
CA VAL A 47 -10.63 -22.97 17.99
C VAL A 47 -10.49 -24.45 17.63
N LEU A 48 -11.37 -24.98 16.77
CA LEU A 48 -11.27 -26.36 16.31
C LEU A 48 -9.96 -26.60 15.55
N LYS A 49 -9.58 -25.67 14.65
CA LYS A 49 -8.34 -25.76 13.88
C LYS A 49 -7.11 -25.71 14.79
N LYS A 50 -7.09 -24.79 15.75
CA LYS A 50 -5.99 -24.65 16.73
C LYS A 50 -5.89 -25.90 17.60
N LYS A 51 -7.01 -26.42 18.10
CA LYS A 51 -7.04 -27.66 18.89
C LYS A 51 -6.54 -28.89 18.13
N ILE A 52 -6.85 -29.00 16.83
CA ILE A 52 -6.34 -30.05 15.94
C ILE A 52 -4.85 -29.85 15.64
N SER A 53 -4.42 -28.61 15.39
CA SER A 53 -3.04 -28.26 15.06
C SER A 53 -2.09 -28.42 16.25
N ASP A 54 -2.50 -27.98 17.44
CA ASP A 54 -1.68 -28.04 18.65
C ASP A 54 -1.54 -29.50 19.15
N ASN A 55 -2.50 -30.36 18.79
CA ASN A 55 -2.50 -31.77 19.16
C ASN A 55 -2.42 -32.69 17.94
N ILE A 56 -1.58 -32.37 16.95
CA ILE A 56 -1.40 -33.21 15.76
C ILE A 56 -1.13 -34.67 16.15
N ASN A 57 -0.25 -34.91 17.13
CA ASN A 57 0.06 -36.25 17.60
C ASN A 57 -1.15 -36.96 18.23
N LEU A 58 -2.00 -36.25 18.99
CA LEU A 58 -3.21 -36.83 19.58
C LEU A 58 -4.28 -37.10 18.52
N SER A 59 -4.41 -36.21 17.54
CA SER A 59 -5.29 -36.39 16.37
C SER A 59 -4.85 -37.60 15.57
N LEU A 60 -3.54 -37.71 15.27
CA LEU A 60 -2.94 -38.86 14.60
C LEU A 60 -3.19 -40.16 15.38
N PHE A 61 -2.96 -40.13 16.68
CA PHE A 61 -3.21 -41.25 17.57
C PHE A 61 -4.69 -41.63 17.64
N GLY A 62 -5.60 -40.65 17.68
CA GLY A 62 -7.05 -40.88 17.65
C GLY A 62 -7.52 -41.50 16.33
N PHE A 63 -7.00 -41.03 15.20
CA PHE A 63 -7.26 -41.66 13.89
C PHE A 63 -6.69 -43.08 13.83
N TYR A 64 -5.51 -43.32 14.40
CA TYR A 64 -4.90 -44.64 14.48
C TYR A 64 -5.70 -45.60 15.39
N LEU A 65 -6.20 -45.13 16.54
CA LEU A 65 -7.07 -45.93 17.42
C LEU A 65 -8.42 -46.23 16.79
N LEU A 66 -9.06 -45.24 16.15
CA LEU A 66 -10.29 -45.44 15.38
C LEU A 66 -10.06 -46.50 14.30
N PHE A 67 -8.88 -46.52 13.69
CA PHE A 67 -8.51 -47.51 12.71
C PHE A 67 -8.30 -48.91 13.30
N ILE A 68 -7.49 -49.07 14.36
CA ILE A 68 -7.35 -50.35 15.06
C ILE A 68 -8.73 -50.88 15.41
N PHE A 69 -9.58 -50.02 15.94
CA PHE A 69 -10.96 -50.35 16.25
C PHE A 69 -11.72 -50.87 15.02
N ILE A 70 -11.72 -50.14 13.89
CA ILE A 70 -12.40 -50.57 12.65
C ILE A 70 -11.79 -51.86 12.06
N TYR A 71 -10.45 -51.99 12.05
CA TYR A 71 -9.74 -53.12 11.46
C TYR A 71 -9.89 -54.41 12.26
N PHE A 72 -9.88 -54.32 13.60
CA PHE A 72 -10.05 -55.47 14.50
C PHE A 72 -11.52 -55.83 14.77
N LEU A 73 -12.46 -54.88 14.70
CA LEU A 73 -13.89 -55.16 14.81
C LEU A 73 -14.50 -55.82 13.57
N MET A 74 -13.75 -55.93 12.48
CA MET A 74 -14.17 -56.73 11.33
C MET A 74 -13.71 -58.18 11.51
N PRO A 75 -14.57 -59.10 11.98
CA PRO A 75 -14.20 -60.50 12.12
C PRO A 75 -13.84 -61.09 10.75
N PRO A 76 -12.83 -61.98 10.66
CA PRO A 76 -12.69 -62.83 9.48
C PRO A 76 -13.97 -63.64 9.31
N PHE A 77 -14.44 -63.80 8.07
CA PHE A 77 -15.63 -64.60 7.80
C PHE A 77 -15.33 -66.06 8.20
N SER A 78 -15.93 -66.53 9.29
CA SER A 78 -16.04 -67.96 9.58
C SER A 78 -17.16 -68.64 8.78
N LYS A 79 -17.96 -67.84 8.04
CA LYS A 79 -19.00 -68.32 7.11
C LYS A 79 -18.50 -68.21 5.66
N PRO A 80 -18.94 -69.06 4.74
CA PRO A 80 -18.55 -68.95 3.33
C PRO A 80 -18.97 -67.58 2.76
N ALA A 81 -18.12 -67.02 1.90
CA ALA A 81 -18.40 -65.77 1.19
C ALA A 81 -19.77 -65.86 0.48
N PRO A 82 -20.57 -64.79 0.48
CA PRO A 82 -21.91 -64.82 -0.10
C PRO A 82 -21.84 -65.18 -1.59
N GLU A 83 -22.78 -66.01 -2.07
CA GLU A 83 -22.74 -66.61 -3.41
C GLU A 83 -22.51 -65.61 -4.54
N TRP A 84 -23.02 -64.37 -4.40
CA TRP A 84 -22.85 -63.31 -5.39
C TRP A 84 -21.38 -62.91 -5.59
N SER A 85 -20.53 -62.93 -4.56
CA SER A 85 -19.11 -62.59 -4.71
C SER A 85 -18.32 -63.71 -5.37
N ILE A 86 -18.68 -64.98 -5.09
CA ILE A 86 -18.13 -66.16 -5.76
C ILE A 86 -18.50 -66.16 -7.24
N GLN A 87 -19.75 -65.82 -7.57
CA GLN A 87 -20.22 -65.66 -8.94
C GLN A 87 -19.52 -64.51 -9.67
N LEU A 88 -19.24 -63.40 -8.98
CA LEU A 88 -18.55 -62.24 -9.58
C LEU A 88 -17.07 -62.55 -9.86
N ILE A 89 -16.38 -63.23 -8.93
CA ILE A 89 -15.01 -63.71 -9.15
C ILE A 89 -14.99 -64.71 -10.31
N ASN A 90 -15.91 -65.68 -10.35
CA ASN A 90 -15.97 -66.67 -11.43
C ASN A 90 -16.36 -66.07 -12.78
N LYS A 91 -17.20 -65.02 -12.82
CA LYS A 91 -17.58 -64.33 -14.08
C LYS A 91 -16.52 -63.36 -14.60
N VAL A 92 -15.68 -62.80 -13.75
CA VAL A 92 -14.69 -61.78 -14.17
C VAL A 92 -13.30 -62.38 -14.34
N VAL A 93 -12.89 -63.29 -13.47
CA VAL A 93 -11.51 -63.81 -13.41
C VAL A 93 -11.30 -65.00 -14.35
N VAL A 94 -12.27 -65.93 -14.41
CA VAL A 94 -12.15 -67.18 -15.19
C VAL A 94 -12.17 -66.95 -16.71
N PRO A 95 -13.02 -66.05 -17.28
CA PRO A 95 -13.01 -65.81 -18.73
C PRO A 95 -11.80 -64.99 -19.20
N SER A 96 -11.06 -64.36 -18.27
CA SER A 96 -9.90 -63.52 -18.58
C SER A 96 -8.59 -64.31 -18.74
N GLY A 97 -8.63 -65.65 -18.68
CA GLY A 97 -7.49 -66.52 -19.02
C GLY A 97 -6.35 -66.57 -18.00
N PHE A 98 -6.58 -66.14 -16.76
CA PHE A 98 -5.55 -66.22 -15.71
C PHE A 98 -5.54 -67.61 -15.03
N GLU A 99 -5.13 -68.66 -15.74
CA GLU A 99 -4.75 -69.94 -15.14
C GLU A 99 -3.47 -69.72 -14.31
N GLY A 100 -3.62 -69.55 -13.00
CA GLY A 100 -2.51 -69.25 -12.07
C GLY A 100 -2.76 -68.09 -11.11
N PHE A 101 -3.94 -67.46 -11.13
CA PHE A 101 -4.32 -66.42 -10.16
C PHE A 101 -4.70 -67.04 -8.81
N GLY A 102 -3.71 -67.21 -7.93
CA GLY A 102 -3.89 -67.73 -6.57
C GLY A 102 -3.65 -66.68 -5.49
N ASP A 103 -3.80 -67.07 -4.22
CA ASP A 103 -3.51 -66.23 -3.07
C ASP A 103 -2.05 -65.71 -3.07
N SER A 104 -1.11 -66.45 -3.66
CA SER A 104 0.28 -66.03 -3.90
C SER A 104 0.38 -64.81 -4.83
N THR A 105 -0.40 -64.80 -5.91
CA THR A 105 -0.48 -63.68 -6.86
C THR A 105 -1.09 -62.45 -6.20
N ILE A 106 -2.15 -62.62 -5.41
CA ILE A 106 -2.81 -61.53 -4.69
C ILE A 106 -1.88 -60.95 -3.62
N ARG A 107 -1.18 -61.80 -2.85
CA ARG A 107 -0.13 -61.37 -1.93
C ARG A 107 0.96 -60.58 -2.65
N TYR A 108 1.42 -61.05 -3.81
CA TYR A 108 2.40 -60.35 -4.61
C TYR A 108 1.89 -58.97 -5.07
N ILE A 109 0.65 -58.87 -5.55
CA ILE A 109 0.04 -57.59 -5.94
C ILE A 109 -0.05 -56.64 -4.75
N VAL A 110 -0.53 -57.11 -3.60
CA VAL A 110 -0.66 -56.31 -2.37
C VAL A 110 0.71 -55.82 -1.90
N SER A 111 1.71 -56.70 -1.87
CA SER A 111 3.07 -56.37 -1.45
C SER A 111 3.74 -55.38 -2.41
N THR A 112 3.70 -55.65 -3.72
CA THR A 112 4.28 -54.78 -4.75
C THR A 112 3.61 -53.40 -4.75
N THR A 113 2.28 -53.33 -4.65
CA THR A 113 1.55 -52.05 -4.60
C THR A 113 1.89 -51.28 -3.32
N THR A 114 2.01 -51.98 -2.19
CA THR A 114 2.39 -51.37 -0.91
C THR A 114 3.81 -50.80 -0.98
N ASN A 115 4.75 -51.52 -1.59
CA ASN A 115 6.12 -51.04 -1.82
C ASN A 115 6.16 -49.84 -2.77
N LEU A 116 5.33 -49.83 -3.82
CA LEU A 116 5.20 -48.69 -4.72
C LEU A 116 4.71 -47.43 -3.99
N LEU A 117 3.79 -47.56 -3.03
CA LEU A 117 3.34 -46.42 -2.21
C LEU A 117 4.51 -45.82 -1.43
N VAL A 118 5.48 -46.61 -0.97
CA VAL A 118 6.68 -46.10 -0.27
C VAL A 118 7.47 -45.20 -1.20
N THR A 119 7.69 -45.63 -2.45
CA THR A 119 8.35 -44.80 -3.47
C THR A 119 7.57 -43.52 -3.75
N VAL A 120 6.24 -43.59 -3.87
CA VAL A 120 5.38 -42.41 -4.04
C VAL A 120 5.53 -41.44 -2.87
N LEU A 121 5.56 -41.94 -1.62
CA LEU A 121 5.76 -41.11 -0.43
C LEU A 121 7.13 -40.41 -0.45
N THR A 122 8.20 -41.10 -0.86
CA THR A 122 9.53 -40.51 -1.00
C THR A 122 9.55 -39.39 -2.04
N ILE A 123 8.94 -39.62 -3.22
CA ILE A 123 8.84 -38.62 -4.29
C ILE A 123 8.05 -37.40 -3.81
N LEU A 124 6.88 -37.62 -3.18
CA LEU A 124 6.06 -36.53 -2.65
C LEU A 124 6.78 -35.72 -1.57
N SER A 125 7.55 -36.37 -0.72
CA SER A 125 8.36 -35.69 0.29
C SER A 125 9.43 -34.81 -0.36
N ALA A 126 10.14 -35.32 -1.37
CA ALA A 126 11.12 -34.54 -2.13
C ALA A 126 10.47 -33.35 -2.85
N MET A 127 9.35 -33.58 -3.56
CA MET A 127 8.58 -32.52 -4.23
C MET A 127 8.09 -31.46 -3.24
N TYR A 128 7.61 -31.87 -2.06
CA TYR A 128 7.16 -30.96 -1.02
C TYR A 128 8.30 -30.07 -0.51
N VAL A 129 9.46 -30.66 -0.19
CA VAL A 129 10.64 -29.92 0.28
C VAL A 129 11.16 -28.97 -0.81
N PHE A 130 11.22 -29.41 -2.06
CA PHE A 130 11.62 -28.57 -3.19
C PHE A 130 10.66 -27.39 -3.37
N THR A 131 9.36 -27.66 -3.46
CA THR A 131 8.34 -26.61 -3.60
C THR A 131 8.36 -25.65 -2.41
N HIS A 132 8.60 -26.16 -1.19
CA HIS A 132 8.74 -25.34 0.00
C HIS A 132 9.97 -24.42 -0.06
N ARG A 133 11.11 -24.92 -0.56
CA ARG A 133 12.33 -24.12 -0.73
C ARG A 133 12.15 -23.03 -1.78
N GLU A 134 11.54 -23.36 -2.92
CA GLU A 134 11.24 -22.38 -3.99
C GLU A 134 10.24 -21.31 -3.54
N GLN A 135 9.18 -21.68 -2.82
CA GLN A 135 8.26 -20.66 -2.29
C GLN A 135 8.94 -19.74 -1.29
N LYS A 136 9.81 -20.28 -0.43
CA LYS A 136 10.54 -19.51 0.57
C LYS A 136 11.57 -18.56 -0.05
N SER A 137 12.16 -18.89 -1.19
CA SER A 137 13.05 -17.97 -1.92
C SER A 137 12.29 -16.79 -2.52
N ILE A 138 11.02 -16.99 -2.89
CA ILE A 138 10.17 -15.96 -3.50
C ILE A 138 9.50 -15.06 -2.44
N SER A 139 8.86 -15.66 -1.42
CA SER A 139 8.14 -14.95 -0.37
C SER A 139 8.38 -15.60 1.00
N PRO A 140 9.31 -15.07 1.80
CA PRO A 140 9.53 -15.54 3.17
C PRO A 140 8.28 -15.43 4.05
N SER A 141 7.39 -14.46 3.79
CA SER A 141 6.17 -14.24 4.58
C SER A 141 5.10 -15.31 4.36
N LEU A 142 5.20 -16.11 3.29
CA LEU A 142 4.29 -17.23 3.01
C LEU A 142 4.53 -18.48 3.87
N TYR A 143 5.52 -18.43 4.77
CA TYR A 143 5.99 -19.52 5.63
C TYR A 143 4.88 -20.24 6.41
N ASN A 144 3.72 -19.61 6.61
CA ASN A 144 2.61 -20.15 7.37
C ASN A 144 1.34 -20.35 6.54
N GLU A 145 1.39 -21.03 5.38
CA GLU A 145 0.15 -21.51 4.75
C GLU A 145 -0.36 -22.80 5.42
N PRO A 146 -1.38 -22.74 6.31
CA PRO A 146 -1.90 -23.92 7.01
C PRO A 146 -2.58 -24.92 6.06
N LYS A 147 -2.97 -24.50 4.87
CA LYS A 147 -3.69 -25.33 3.88
C LYS A 147 -2.76 -26.34 3.22
N LYS A 148 -1.56 -25.93 2.80
CA LYS A 148 -0.51 -26.79 2.22
C LYS A 148 -0.06 -27.85 3.22
N ASN A 149 0.30 -27.41 4.43
CA ASN A 149 0.80 -28.30 5.47
C ASN A 149 -0.28 -29.33 5.85
N ARG A 150 -1.55 -28.91 5.95
CA ARG A 150 -2.66 -29.83 6.21
C ARG A 150 -2.87 -30.85 5.10
N LEU A 151 -2.86 -30.44 3.83
CA LEU A 151 -3.03 -31.38 2.71
C LEU A 151 -1.90 -32.41 2.65
N MET A 152 -0.66 -31.97 2.87
CA MET A 152 0.50 -32.85 2.95
C MET A 152 0.37 -33.84 4.11
N ILE A 153 0.09 -33.36 5.32
CA ILE A 153 -0.10 -34.22 6.50
C ILE A 153 -1.21 -35.24 6.26
N MET A 154 -2.38 -34.83 5.75
CA MET A 154 -3.48 -35.76 5.46
C MET A 154 -3.10 -36.80 4.40
N THR A 155 -2.34 -36.40 3.38
CA THR A 155 -1.86 -37.33 2.34
C THR A 155 -0.88 -38.34 2.92
N VAL A 156 0.06 -37.90 3.76
CA VAL A 156 1.02 -38.78 4.45
C VAL A 156 0.28 -39.76 5.36
N ILE A 157 -0.70 -39.30 6.14
CA ILE A 157 -1.52 -40.16 7.02
C ILE A 157 -2.20 -41.26 6.20
N ILE A 158 -2.88 -40.89 5.11
CA ILE A 158 -3.60 -41.84 4.27
C ILE A 158 -2.64 -42.84 3.61
N LEU A 159 -1.46 -42.38 3.17
CA LEU A 159 -0.45 -43.25 2.58
C LEU A 159 0.10 -44.26 3.60
N VAL A 160 0.55 -43.78 4.76
CA VAL A 160 1.06 -44.65 5.84
C VAL A 160 -0.02 -45.64 6.29
N PHE A 161 -1.26 -45.18 6.42
CA PHE A 161 -2.41 -46.04 6.72
C PHE A 161 -2.60 -47.15 5.69
N THR A 162 -2.56 -46.80 4.41
CA THR A 162 -2.74 -47.74 3.30
C THR A 162 -1.58 -48.74 3.23
N MET A 163 -0.37 -48.31 3.64
CA MET A 163 0.79 -49.19 3.76
C MET A 163 0.65 -50.20 4.91
N ILE A 164 0.24 -49.74 6.11
CA ILE A 164 0.07 -50.60 7.29
C ILE A 164 -1.02 -51.65 7.02
N THR A 165 -2.15 -51.24 6.43
CA THR A 165 -3.22 -52.16 6.02
C THR A 165 -2.74 -53.15 4.95
N GLY A 166 -1.97 -52.71 3.96
CA GLY A 166 -1.41 -53.59 2.93
C GLY A 166 -0.42 -54.61 3.49
N HIS A 167 0.47 -54.19 4.39
CA HIS A 167 1.47 -55.08 5.00
C HIS A 167 0.81 -56.12 5.92
N THR A 168 -0.13 -55.69 6.76
CA THR A 168 -0.91 -56.61 7.61
C THR A 168 -1.78 -57.56 6.80
N LEU A 169 -2.35 -57.11 5.69
CA LEU A 169 -3.09 -57.97 4.76
C LEU A 169 -2.18 -59.03 4.12
N ALA A 170 -1.02 -58.63 3.61
CA ALA A 170 -0.05 -59.57 3.01
C ALA A 170 0.46 -60.60 4.03
N SER A 171 0.73 -60.18 5.27
CA SER A 171 1.13 -61.08 6.36
C SER A 171 0.01 -62.04 6.77
N ASN A 172 -1.24 -61.58 6.82
CA ASN A 172 -2.38 -62.46 7.08
C ASN A 172 -2.58 -63.50 5.97
N ILE A 173 -2.42 -63.12 4.71
CA ILE A 173 -2.47 -64.06 3.57
C ILE A 173 -1.33 -65.09 3.69
N GLU A 174 -0.12 -64.65 4.01
CA GLU A 174 1.03 -65.54 4.23
C GLU A 174 0.79 -66.53 5.38
N SER A 175 0.28 -66.06 6.52
CA SER A 175 -0.01 -66.91 7.66
C SER A 175 -1.06 -67.97 7.34
N LEU A 176 -2.10 -67.63 6.56
CA LEU A 176 -3.11 -68.59 6.09
C LEU A 176 -2.52 -69.61 5.11
N MET A 177 -1.61 -69.18 4.23
CA MET A 177 -0.93 -70.07 3.28
C MET A 177 0.03 -71.08 3.96
N GLN A 178 0.52 -70.77 5.16
CA GLN A 178 1.44 -71.62 5.93
C GLN A 178 0.73 -72.65 6.82
N GLN A 179 -0.60 -72.59 6.96
CA GLN A 179 -1.36 -73.57 7.75
C GLN A 179 -1.38 -74.93 7.06
N GLU A 180 -1.18 -76.02 7.82
CA GLU A 180 -1.08 -77.39 7.27
C GLU A 180 -2.32 -77.82 6.46
N GLU A 181 -3.51 -77.29 6.82
CA GLU A 181 -4.78 -77.57 6.14
C GLU A 181 -4.94 -76.81 4.80
N TYR A 182 -4.09 -75.82 4.50
CA TYR A 182 -4.20 -74.96 3.32
C TYR A 182 -4.14 -75.75 2.01
N ASN A 183 -3.32 -76.81 1.95
CA ASN A 183 -3.18 -77.67 0.77
C ASN A 183 -4.49 -78.38 0.37
N ASN A 184 -5.44 -78.53 1.30
CA ASN A 184 -6.73 -79.16 1.05
C ASN A 184 -7.80 -78.18 0.53
N PHE A 185 -7.50 -76.88 0.50
CA PHE A 185 -8.43 -75.85 0.05
C PHE A 185 -8.10 -75.35 -1.37
N HIS A 186 -9.12 -74.81 -2.06
CA HIS A 186 -8.95 -74.17 -3.37
C HIS A 186 -7.92 -73.01 -3.33
N PRO A 187 -7.22 -72.71 -4.45
CA PRO A 187 -6.11 -71.74 -4.51
C PRO A 187 -6.44 -70.26 -4.17
N LEU A 188 -7.69 -69.96 -3.78
CA LEU A 188 -8.21 -68.64 -3.44
C LEU A 188 -8.85 -68.61 -2.03
N HIS A 189 -8.52 -69.57 -1.17
CA HIS A 189 -9.13 -69.70 0.15
C HIS A 189 -8.84 -68.48 1.05
N GLY A 190 -7.58 -68.05 1.13
CA GLY A 190 -7.17 -66.89 1.93
C GLY A 190 -7.81 -65.59 1.44
N THR A 191 -7.92 -65.42 0.12
CA THR A 191 -8.61 -64.27 -0.48
C THR A 191 -10.09 -64.25 -0.14
N LYS A 192 -10.77 -65.41 -0.14
CA LYS A 192 -12.19 -65.50 0.24
C LYS A 192 -12.40 -65.12 1.70
N VAL A 193 -11.54 -65.59 2.61
CA VAL A 193 -11.64 -65.29 4.05
C VAL A 193 -11.36 -63.81 4.34
N LEU A 194 -10.46 -63.17 3.58
CA LEU A 194 -10.01 -61.79 3.80
C LEU A 194 -10.65 -60.76 2.85
N ILE A 195 -11.71 -61.11 2.12
CA ILE A 195 -12.28 -60.28 1.04
C ILE A 195 -12.65 -58.85 1.47
N PHE A 196 -13.17 -58.67 2.69
CA PHE A 196 -13.50 -57.34 3.22
C PHE A 196 -12.26 -56.51 3.52
N LYS A 197 -11.18 -57.14 4.03
CA LYS A 197 -9.90 -56.45 4.26
C LYS A 197 -9.24 -56.04 2.95
N ILE A 198 -9.33 -56.88 1.92
CA ILE A 198 -8.90 -56.55 0.55
C ILE A 198 -9.73 -55.37 0.02
N GLY A 199 -11.05 -55.39 0.20
CA GLY A 199 -11.93 -54.29 -0.21
C GLY A 199 -11.61 -52.95 0.46
N ILE A 200 -11.36 -52.95 1.78
CA ILE A 200 -10.95 -51.74 2.53
C ILE A 200 -9.59 -51.24 2.05
N TRP A 201 -8.62 -52.14 1.86
CA TRP A 201 -7.31 -51.78 1.34
C TRP A 201 -7.39 -51.17 -0.06
N ALA A 202 -8.18 -51.78 -0.96
CA ALA A 202 -8.40 -51.26 -2.30
C ALA A 202 -9.08 -49.88 -2.28
N MET A 203 -10.07 -49.67 -1.40
CA MET A 203 -10.69 -48.36 -1.18
C MET A 203 -9.67 -47.35 -0.64
N GLY A 204 -8.81 -47.77 0.29
CA GLY A 204 -7.70 -46.98 0.83
C GLY A 204 -6.75 -46.50 -0.26
N ILE A 205 -6.35 -47.39 -1.19
CA ILE A 205 -5.55 -47.03 -2.37
C ILE A 205 -6.27 -46.00 -3.24
N GLY A 206 -7.56 -46.20 -3.52
CA GLY A 206 -8.35 -45.25 -4.31
C GLY A 206 -8.36 -43.85 -3.68
N ILE A 207 -8.59 -43.76 -2.37
CA ILE A 207 -8.53 -42.51 -1.62
C ILE A 207 -7.12 -41.92 -1.64
N ALA A 208 -6.09 -42.74 -1.39
CA ALA A 208 -4.70 -42.32 -1.41
C ALA A 208 -4.34 -41.69 -2.77
N LEU A 209 -4.71 -42.33 -3.88
CA LEU A 209 -4.44 -41.85 -5.22
C LEU A 209 -5.14 -40.51 -5.50
N ILE A 210 -6.39 -40.33 -5.06
CA ILE A 210 -7.10 -39.04 -5.15
C ILE A 210 -6.34 -37.94 -4.40
N PHE A 211 -5.88 -38.23 -3.17
CA PHE A 211 -5.12 -37.26 -2.37
C PHE A 211 -3.76 -36.95 -2.97
N VAL A 212 -3.04 -37.95 -3.48
CA VAL A 212 -1.76 -37.78 -4.17
C VAL A 212 -1.92 -36.90 -5.41
N VAL A 213 -2.90 -37.19 -6.27
CA VAL A 213 -3.16 -36.36 -7.46
C VAL A 213 -3.54 -34.94 -7.06
N LYS A 214 -4.35 -34.76 -6.02
CA LYS A 214 -4.74 -33.45 -5.50
C LYS A 214 -3.53 -32.68 -4.93
N LEU A 215 -2.64 -33.35 -4.21
CA LEU A 215 -1.43 -32.77 -3.65
C LEU A 215 -0.46 -32.37 -4.77
N ILE A 216 -0.23 -33.24 -5.75
CA ILE A 216 0.63 -32.92 -6.91
C ILE A 216 0.08 -31.71 -7.67
N LYS A 217 -1.22 -31.70 -8.00
CA LYS A 217 -1.88 -30.55 -8.64
C LYS A 217 -1.71 -29.27 -7.81
N TYR A 218 -1.85 -29.37 -6.48
CA TYR A 218 -1.64 -28.24 -5.58
C TYR A 218 -0.19 -27.76 -5.58
N LEU A 219 0.80 -28.65 -5.46
CA LEU A 219 2.21 -28.30 -5.42
C LEU A 219 2.65 -27.58 -6.70
N PHE A 220 2.30 -28.13 -7.88
CA PHE A 220 2.59 -27.46 -9.15
C PHE A 220 1.87 -26.12 -9.30
N SER A 221 0.59 -26.08 -8.94
CA SER A 221 -0.18 -24.83 -8.92
C SER A 221 0.47 -23.77 -8.04
N SER A 222 0.97 -24.19 -6.88
CA SER A 222 1.62 -23.33 -5.89
C SER A 222 3.07 -22.98 -6.25
N MET A 223 3.60 -23.46 -7.37
CA MET A 223 4.90 -23.03 -7.90
C MET A 223 4.75 -21.92 -8.95
N ASN A 224 3.56 -21.76 -9.52
CA ASN A 224 3.27 -20.69 -10.47
C ASN A 224 3.08 -19.36 -9.71
N THR A 225 4.03 -18.45 -9.87
CA THR A 225 4.08 -17.14 -9.18
C THR A 225 2.86 -16.27 -9.45
N ASP A 226 2.35 -16.24 -10.69
CA ASP A 226 1.14 -15.49 -11.04
C ASP A 226 -0.07 -16.02 -10.27
N LYS A 227 -0.22 -17.34 -10.21
CA LYS A 227 -1.33 -17.96 -9.49
C LYS A 227 -1.22 -17.74 -7.97
N MET A 228 -0.02 -17.83 -7.40
CA MET A 228 0.20 -17.53 -5.99
C MET A 228 -0.14 -16.08 -5.65
N LEU A 229 0.20 -15.14 -6.53
CA LEU A 229 -0.10 -13.73 -6.34
C LEU A 229 -1.60 -13.47 -6.45
N LYS A 230 -2.30 -14.07 -7.42
CA LYS A 230 -3.77 -14.01 -7.55
C LYS A 230 -4.48 -14.62 -6.33
N GLU A 231 -4.00 -15.75 -5.83
CA GLU A 231 -4.53 -16.36 -4.60
C GLU A 231 -4.29 -15.44 -3.39
N SER A 232 -3.10 -14.85 -3.26
CA SER A 232 -2.75 -13.91 -2.19
C SER A 232 -3.61 -12.65 -2.23
N LEU A 233 -3.85 -12.08 -3.41
CA LEU A 233 -4.75 -10.95 -3.64
C LEU A 233 -6.19 -11.29 -3.22
N THR A 234 -6.67 -12.47 -3.60
CA THR A 234 -8.01 -12.95 -3.22
C THR A 234 -8.12 -13.09 -1.70
N LEU A 235 -7.09 -13.66 -1.05
CA LEU A 235 -7.05 -13.79 0.41
C LEU A 235 -7.07 -12.43 1.12
N VAL A 236 -6.35 -11.42 0.63
CA VAL A 236 -6.40 -10.06 1.18
C VAL A 236 -7.80 -9.46 1.09
N ILE A 237 -8.49 -9.65 -0.03
CA ILE A 237 -9.88 -9.19 -0.23
C ILE A 237 -10.83 -9.90 0.74
N GLU A 238 -10.66 -11.21 0.93
CA GLU A 238 -11.44 -12.03 1.88
C GLU A 238 -11.18 -11.61 3.34
N TYR A 239 -9.92 -11.38 3.73
CA TYR A 239 -9.60 -10.90 5.07
C TYR A 239 -10.22 -9.53 5.34
N LEU A 240 -10.23 -8.64 4.35
CA LEU A 240 -10.89 -7.35 4.48
C LEU A 240 -12.40 -7.52 4.73
N ASP A 241 -13.08 -8.44 4.03
CA ASP A 241 -14.50 -8.75 4.28
C ASP A 241 -14.74 -9.32 5.67
N VAL A 242 -13.84 -10.18 6.15
CA VAL A 242 -13.88 -10.71 7.51
C VAL A 242 -13.73 -9.58 8.53
N LEU A 243 -12.80 -8.65 8.34
CA LEU A 243 -12.59 -7.51 9.25
C LEU A 243 -13.79 -6.54 9.27
N ILE A 244 -14.42 -6.30 8.12
CA ILE A 244 -15.64 -5.48 8.04
C ILE A 244 -16.80 -6.15 8.80
N SER A 245 -16.97 -7.45 8.59
CA SER A 245 -18.05 -8.26 9.19
C SER A 245 -17.81 -8.67 10.65
N PHE A 246 -16.63 -8.39 11.20
CA PHE A 246 -16.23 -8.86 12.53
C PHE A 246 -17.05 -8.24 13.67
N TYR A 247 -17.55 -9.09 14.56
CA TYR A 247 -18.25 -8.70 15.78
C TYR A 247 -17.26 -8.50 16.93
N ARG A 248 -17.07 -7.26 17.33
CA ARG A 248 -16.03 -6.84 18.28
C ARG A 248 -16.53 -7.01 19.71
N THR A 249 -16.05 -8.05 20.38
CA THR A 249 -16.21 -8.25 21.83
C THR A 249 -14.91 -8.78 22.42
N LYS A 250 -14.66 -8.55 23.72
CA LYS A 250 -13.46 -9.06 24.42
C LYS A 250 -13.23 -10.56 24.22
N ARG A 251 -14.31 -11.35 24.08
CA ARG A 251 -14.23 -12.80 23.82
C ARG A 251 -13.53 -13.15 22.50
N PHE A 252 -13.65 -12.29 21.48
CA PHE A 252 -13.13 -12.52 20.13
C PHE A 252 -11.85 -11.70 19.83
N GLU A 253 -11.30 -10.99 20.81
CA GLU A 253 -10.15 -10.10 20.63
C GLU A 253 -8.90 -10.82 20.10
N VAL A 254 -8.60 -12.01 20.65
CA VAL A 254 -7.49 -12.85 20.17
C VAL A 254 -7.67 -13.21 18.69
N LEU A 255 -8.90 -13.56 18.29
CA LEU A 255 -9.20 -13.90 16.90
C LEU A 255 -9.08 -12.68 15.98
N LEU A 256 -9.50 -11.50 16.45
CA LEU A 256 -9.36 -10.26 15.70
C LEU A 256 -7.88 -9.94 15.45
N ASN A 257 -7.04 -10.04 16.49
CA ASN A 257 -5.59 -9.83 16.39
C ASN A 257 -4.93 -10.84 15.44
N ASP A 258 -5.29 -12.13 15.52
CA ASP A 258 -4.80 -13.16 14.61
C ASP A 258 -5.23 -12.88 13.15
N THR A 259 -6.43 -12.34 12.95
CA THR A 259 -6.94 -11.96 11.62
C THR A 259 -6.15 -10.78 11.06
N TYR A 260 -5.92 -9.73 11.85
CA TYR A 260 -5.08 -8.60 11.45
C TYR A 260 -3.64 -9.02 11.14
N LYS A 261 -3.04 -9.91 11.94
CA LYS A 261 -1.72 -10.46 11.67
C LYS A 261 -1.67 -11.26 10.37
N SER A 262 -2.69 -12.05 10.09
CA SER A 262 -2.81 -12.80 8.83
C SER A 262 -2.98 -11.88 7.63
N PHE A 263 -3.77 -10.82 7.79
CA PHE A 263 -3.96 -9.77 6.79
C PHE A 263 -2.65 -9.04 6.48
N HIS A 264 -1.90 -8.65 7.53
CA HIS A 264 -0.58 -8.03 7.41
C HIS A 264 0.40 -8.88 6.62
N HIS A 265 0.56 -10.16 6.99
CA HIS A 265 1.45 -11.08 6.28
C HIS A 265 1.05 -11.27 4.81
N SER A 266 -0.26 -11.31 4.52
CA SER A 266 -0.76 -11.49 3.15
C SER A 266 -0.44 -10.26 2.28
N ILE A 267 -0.53 -9.05 2.84
CA ILE A 267 -0.09 -7.82 2.19
C ILE A 267 1.42 -7.86 1.92
N GLU A 268 2.23 -8.22 2.91
CA GLU A 268 3.67 -8.31 2.76
C GLU A 268 4.06 -9.32 1.66
N SER A 269 3.40 -10.48 1.63
CA SER A 269 3.59 -11.49 0.59
C SER A 269 3.35 -10.93 -0.81
N ILE A 270 2.29 -10.14 -1.02
CA ILE A 270 2.00 -9.52 -2.33
C ILE A 270 3.18 -8.65 -2.79
N PHE A 271 3.72 -7.80 -1.93
CA PHE A 271 4.84 -6.94 -2.29
C PHE A 271 6.14 -7.71 -2.50
N GLN A 272 6.38 -8.78 -1.74
CA GLN A 272 7.50 -9.70 -1.96
C GLN A 272 7.39 -10.39 -3.33
N TYR A 273 6.20 -10.85 -3.72
CA TYR A 273 5.96 -11.41 -5.06
C TYR A 273 6.16 -10.38 -6.16
N LEU A 274 5.59 -9.18 -6.03
CA LEU A 274 5.75 -8.11 -7.02
C LEU A 274 7.23 -7.73 -7.19
N LYS A 275 8.00 -7.72 -6.10
CA LYS A 275 9.45 -7.53 -6.14
C LYS A 275 10.14 -8.63 -6.94
N PHE A 276 9.82 -9.89 -6.66
CA PHE A 276 10.35 -11.05 -7.39
C PHE A 276 10.01 -11.02 -8.89
N LEU A 277 8.76 -10.70 -9.27
CA LEU A 277 8.35 -10.53 -10.67
C LEU A 277 9.04 -9.34 -11.34
N GLY A 278 9.33 -8.29 -10.55
CA GLY A 278 10.18 -7.17 -10.93
C GLY A 278 11.55 -7.64 -11.41
N ASP A 279 12.26 -8.36 -10.54
CA ASP A 279 13.65 -8.80 -10.73
C ASP A 279 13.80 -9.88 -11.82
N ASN A 280 12.80 -10.75 -12.00
CA ASN A 280 12.85 -11.84 -12.99
C ASN A 280 12.28 -11.46 -14.37
N ASN A 281 12.11 -10.16 -14.67
CA ASN A 281 11.61 -9.67 -15.96
C ASN A 281 10.22 -10.24 -16.41
N MET A 282 9.39 -10.66 -15.46
CA MET A 282 8.03 -11.17 -15.71
C MET A 282 7.04 -10.00 -15.87
N ASN A 283 7.20 -9.22 -16.94
CA ASN A 283 6.53 -7.92 -17.10
C ASN A 283 5.01 -8.02 -17.16
N LYS A 284 4.48 -8.98 -17.92
CA LYS A 284 3.03 -9.17 -18.06
C LYS A 284 2.38 -9.53 -16.72
N ASP A 285 2.99 -10.48 -16.00
CA ASP A 285 2.47 -10.93 -14.71
C ASP A 285 2.57 -9.82 -13.66
N PHE A 286 3.64 -9.02 -13.69
CA PHE A 286 3.75 -7.83 -12.83
C PHE A 286 2.59 -6.85 -13.11
N ASP A 287 2.36 -6.54 -14.39
CA ASP A 287 1.35 -5.57 -14.81
C ASP A 287 -0.07 -6.00 -14.45
N GLU A 288 -0.45 -7.25 -14.74
CA GLU A 288 -1.80 -7.76 -14.40
C GLU A 288 -2.05 -7.79 -12.89
N ASN A 289 -1.02 -8.10 -12.10
CA ASN A 289 -1.18 -8.26 -10.66
C ASN A 289 -1.09 -6.93 -9.90
N ILE A 290 -0.27 -5.96 -10.34
CA ILE A 290 -0.25 -4.62 -9.74
C ILE A 290 -1.59 -3.88 -9.99
N ASP A 291 -2.18 -4.06 -11.17
CA ASP A 291 -3.51 -3.53 -11.49
C ASP A 291 -4.60 -4.23 -10.66
N SER A 292 -4.46 -5.54 -10.45
CA SER A 292 -5.37 -6.30 -9.57
C SER A 292 -5.27 -5.89 -8.10
N PHE A 293 -4.08 -5.50 -7.62
CA PHE A 293 -3.89 -4.96 -6.28
C PHE A 293 -4.62 -3.62 -6.09
N SER A 294 -4.77 -2.81 -7.14
CA SER A 294 -5.55 -1.57 -7.07
C SER A 294 -6.99 -1.80 -6.63
N LYS A 295 -7.57 -2.98 -6.91
CA LYS A 295 -8.92 -3.37 -6.43
C LYS A 295 -9.00 -3.48 -4.91
N VAL A 296 -7.91 -3.84 -4.24
CA VAL A 296 -7.83 -3.85 -2.76
C VAL A 296 -7.94 -2.42 -2.23
N ILE A 297 -7.24 -1.49 -2.87
CA ILE A 297 -7.24 -0.06 -2.52
C ILE A 297 -8.62 0.54 -2.78
N ASP A 298 -9.23 0.23 -3.93
CA ASP A 298 -10.59 0.66 -4.25
C ASP A 298 -11.59 0.17 -3.19
N LYS A 299 -11.44 -1.06 -2.70
CA LYS A 299 -12.30 -1.61 -1.66
C LYS A 299 -12.12 -0.92 -0.30
N LEU A 300 -10.93 -0.42 0.01
CA LEU A 300 -10.69 0.42 1.19
C LEU A 300 -11.40 1.78 1.09
N LYS A 301 -11.49 2.34 -0.12
CA LYS A 301 -12.11 3.64 -0.39
C LYS A 301 -13.64 3.59 -0.52
N ASN A 302 -14.15 2.51 -1.10
CA ASN A 302 -15.55 2.41 -1.52
C ASN A 302 -16.48 1.86 -0.44
N ASN A 303 -17.78 2.06 -0.67
CA ASN A 303 -18.85 1.58 0.19
C ASN A 303 -18.97 0.05 0.13
N HIS A 304 -19.11 -0.59 1.28
CA HIS A 304 -19.47 -2.00 1.39
C HIS A 304 -20.98 -2.17 1.54
N LYS A 305 -21.68 -2.35 0.41
CA LYS A 305 -23.16 -2.40 0.32
C LYS A 305 -23.82 -3.35 1.31
N PHE A 306 -23.25 -4.53 1.52
CA PHE A 306 -23.86 -5.58 2.37
C PHE A 306 -23.85 -5.23 3.87
N PHE A 307 -22.92 -4.40 4.33
CA PHE A 307 -22.79 -4.04 5.76
C PHE A 307 -23.06 -2.56 6.01
N GLU A 308 -23.61 -1.85 5.01
CA GLU A 308 -23.89 -0.41 5.03
C GLU A 308 -22.70 0.44 5.50
N VAL A 309 -21.49 0.03 5.13
CA VAL A 309 -20.28 0.79 5.44
C VAL A 309 -20.00 1.73 4.28
N GLU A 310 -20.12 3.04 4.49
CA GLU A 310 -19.86 4.03 3.43
C GLU A 310 -18.37 4.11 3.08
N ASN A 311 -17.47 4.06 4.05
CA ASN A 311 -16.04 4.07 3.79
C ASN A 311 -15.36 3.02 4.69
N VAL A 312 -14.79 1.99 4.07
CA VAL A 312 -14.19 0.86 4.80
C VAL A 312 -13.02 1.31 5.64
N ALA A 313 -12.10 2.11 5.09
CA ALA A 313 -10.94 2.60 5.83
C ALA A 313 -11.36 3.43 7.05
N ARG A 314 -12.33 4.33 6.89
CA ARG A 314 -12.88 5.12 8.00
C ARG A 314 -13.52 4.22 9.06
N TYR A 315 -14.30 3.23 8.65
CA TYR A 315 -14.94 2.28 9.56
C TYR A 315 -13.92 1.46 10.36
N LEU A 316 -12.87 0.94 9.70
CA LEU A 316 -11.81 0.19 10.36
C LEU A 316 -10.99 1.08 11.29
N LEU A 317 -10.70 2.33 10.90
CA LEU A 317 -10.00 3.29 11.74
C LEU A 317 -10.78 3.63 13.03
N VAL A 318 -12.09 3.89 12.93
CA VAL A 318 -12.93 4.22 14.08
C VAL A 318 -13.02 3.04 15.06
N ARG A 319 -13.02 1.80 14.57
CA ARG A 319 -13.25 0.61 15.41
C ARG A 319 -11.99 -0.07 15.91
N ASP A 320 -10.94 -0.12 15.09
CA ASP A 320 -9.72 -0.93 15.30
C ASP A 320 -8.44 -0.09 15.16
N ARG A 321 -8.54 1.21 15.51
CA ARG A 321 -7.56 2.29 15.26
C ARG A 321 -6.11 1.83 15.17
N GLU A 322 -5.53 1.28 16.25
CA GLU A 322 -4.12 0.90 16.30
C GLU A 322 -3.76 -0.23 15.32
N GLN A 323 -4.58 -1.29 15.27
CA GLN A 323 -4.35 -2.43 14.38
C GLN A 323 -4.44 -2.00 12.91
N PHE A 324 -5.46 -1.21 12.57
CA PHE A 324 -5.65 -0.74 11.20
C PHE A 324 -4.55 0.24 10.77
N LEU A 325 -4.13 1.17 11.64
CA LEU A 325 -3.03 2.10 11.37
C LEU A 325 -1.71 1.34 11.13
N SER A 326 -1.44 0.27 11.89
CA SER A 326 -0.27 -0.58 11.67
C SER A 326 -0.26 -1.22 10.28
N ILE A 327 -1.41 -1.70 9.81
CA ILE A 327 -1.55 -2.25 8.45
C ILE A 327 -1.37 -1.15 7.39
N TYR A 328 -2.01 0.00 7.58
CA TYR A 328 -1.93 1.11 6.64
C TYR A 328 -0.48 1.60 6.47
N ASN A 329 0.25 1.77 7.58
CA ASN A 329 1.67 2.11 7.54
C ASN A 329 2.50 1.02 6.83
N SER A 330 2.14 -0.25 7.02
CA SER A 330 2.80 -1.36 6.31
C SER A 330 2.51 -1.36 4.81
N LEU A 331 1.29 -1.02 4.39
CA LEU A 331 0.92 -0.83 2.98
C LEU A 331 1.78 0.27 2.35
N LEU A 332 1.86 1.44 3.01
CA LEU A 332 2.67 2.57 2.54
C LEU A 332 4.15 2.21 2.45
N ARG A 333 4.72 1.62 3.52
CA ARG A 333 6.14 1.23 3.57
C ARG A 333 6.50 0.21 2.50
N ASN A 334 5.66 -0.81 2.31
CA ASN A 334 5.92 -1.87 1.34
C ASN A 334 5.76 -1.36 -0.11
N SER A 335 4.77 -0.50 -0.37
CA SER A 335 4.59 0.14 -1.67
C SER A 335 5.75 1.09 -2.02
N LEU A 336 6.22 1.87 -1.04
CA LEU A 336 7.41 2.70 -1.18
C LEU A 336 8.65 1.86 -1.45
N SER A 337 8.89 0.80 -0.66
CA SER A 337 10.02 -0.11 -0.81
C SER A 337 10.06 -0.76 -2.19
N LEU A 338 8.92 -1.23 -2.70
CA LEU A 338 8.80 -1.79 -4.05
C LEU A 338 9.15 -0.74 -5.11
N THR A 339 8.59 0.46 -4.99
CA THR A 339 8.81 1.55 -5.96
C THR A 339 10.28 1.95 -6.04
N LEU A 340 10.93 2.14 -4.89
CA LEU A 340 12.36 2.47 -4.82
C LEU A 340 13.24 1.35 -5.35
N HIS A 341 12.91 0.09 -5.05
CA HIS A 341 13.62 -1.08 -5.58
C HIS A 341 13.56 -1.13 -7.11
N LEU A 342 12.38 -0.94 -7.70
CA LEU A 342 12.19 -0.93 -9.15
C LEU A 342 12.98 0.21 -9.83
N TYR A 343 13.01 1.40 -9.23
CA TYR A 343 13.79 2.51 -9.77
C TYR A 343 15.30 2.28 -9.66
N LYS A 344 15.79 1.75 -8.53
CA LYS A 344 17.21 1.39 -8.36
C LYS A 344 17.67 0.35 -9.37
N ASN A 345 16.80 -0.59 -9.74
CA ASN A 345 17.07 -1.61 -10.76
C ASN A 345 16.74 -1.15 -12.20
N ASN A 346 16.55 0.16 -12.44
CA ASN A 346 16.25 0.75 -13.75
C ASN A 346 14.96 0.25 -14.43
N HIS A 347 14.03 -0.36 -13.69
CA HIS A 347 12.72 -0.79 -14.19
C HIS A 347 11.70 0.37 -14.20
N PHE A 348 11.98 1.44 -14.93
CA PHE A 348 11.20 2.69 -14.89
C PHE A 348 9.70 2.53 -15.20
N ASN A 349 9.32 1.66 -16.13
CA ASN A 349 7.91 1.45 -16.49
C ASN A 349 7.13 0.76 -15.35
N LYS A 350 7.73 -0.25 -14.71
CA LYS A 350 7.17 -0.89 -13.51
C LYS A 350 7.14 0.08 -12.33
N GLY A 351 8.21 0.86 -12.17
CA GLY A 351 8.31 1.93 -11.18
C GLY A 351 7.21 2.97 -11.33
N LYS A 352 6.86 3.36 -12.56
CA LYS A 352 5.72 4.25 -12.84
C LYS A 352 4.41 3.69 -12.30
N LYS A 353 4.07 2.45 -12.65
CA LYS A 353 2.83 1.80 -12.17
C LYS A 353 2.81 1.64 -10.65
N SER A 354 3.95 1.25 -10.06
CA SER A 354 4.08 1.17 -8.60
C SER A 354 3.91 2.54 -7.92
N THR A 355 4.41 3.61 -8.56
CA THR A 355 4.20 4.99 -8.10
C THR A 355 2.71 5.36 -8.17
N GLU A 356 2.02 5.02 -9.26
CA GLU A 356 0.58 5.27 -9.39
C GLU A 356 -0.23 4.55 -8.30
N VAL A 357 0.11 3.29 -7.99
CA VAL A 357 -0.48 2.53 -6.88
C VAL A 357 -0.18 3.18 -5.54
N TYR A 358 1.06 3.63 -5.29
CA TYR A 358 1.42 4.34 -4.06
C TYR A 358 0.53 5.57 -3.84
N PHE A 359 0.39 6.44 -4.84
CA PHE A 359 -0.47 7.62 -4.73
C PHE A 359 -1.96 7.28 -4.63
N SER A 360 -2.38 6.14 -5.17
CA SER A 360 -3.74 5.64 -4.97
C SER A 360 -4.03 5.23 -3.51
N LEU A 361 -3.01 4.99 -2.68
CA LEU A 361 -3.20 4.72 -1.24
C LEU A 361 -3.64 5.96 -0.44
N PHE A 362 -3.67 7.15 -1.04
CA PHE A 362 -4.18 8.34 -0.36
C PHE A 362 -5.67 8.18 0.00
N LEU A 363 -5.98 8.37 1.29
CA LEU A 363 -7.32 8.26 1.87
C LEU A 363 -7.75 9.61 2.44
N ASP A 364 -8.63 10.32 1.73
CA ASP A 364 -9.04 11.70 2.05
C ASP A 364 -10.03 11.79 3.25
N GLY A 365 -10.48 10.66 3.78
CA GLY A 365 -11.60 10.62 4.73
C GLY A 365 -11.27 11.04 6.17
N GLU A 366 -10.02 10.92 6.63
CA GLU A 366 -9.64 11.12 8.04
C GLU A 366 -8.24 11.75 8.17
N ASN A 367 -8.09 12.73 9.07
CA ASN A 367 -6.85 13.52 9.22
C ASN A 367 -5.64 12.66 9.62
N SER A 368 -5.82 11.64 10.46
CA SER A 368 -4.72 10.75 10.88
C SER A 368 -4.14 9.95 9.71
N LEU A 369 -4.98 9.44 8.81
CA LEU A 369 -4.54 8.71 7.63
C LEU A 369 -3.81 9.63 6.64
N LYS A 370 -4.26 10.88 6.52
CA LYS A 370 -3.56 11.92 5.76
C LYS A 370 -2.17 12.18 6.33
N GLN A 371 -2.05 12.37 7.65
CA GLN A 371 -0.75 12.59 8.31
C GLN A 371 0.23 11.44 8.03
N HIS A 372 -0.20 10.18 8.24
CA HIS A 372 0.63 9.01 7.96
C HIS A 372 1.05 8.92 6.49
N PHE A 373 0.13 9.25 5.57
CA PHE A 373 0.45 9.32 4.14
C PHE A 373 1.49 10.41 3.84
N THR A 374 1.30 11.63 4.38
CA THR A 374 2.21 12.75 4.13
C THR A 374 3.61 12.49 4.70
N LEU A 375 3.70 11.87 5.87
CA LEU A 375 4.99 11.43 6.44
C LEU A 375 5.68 10.42 5.51
N SER A 376 4.97 9.38 5.06
CA SER A 376 5.50 8.41 4.10
C SER A 376 5.87 9.06 2.76
N LEU A 377 5.12 10.05 2.31
CA LEU A 377 5.38 10.76 1.05
C LEU A 377 6.65 11.62 1.15
N ASN A 378 6.94 12.17 2.33
CA ASN A 378 8.20 12.85 2.58
C ASN A 378 9.39 11.86 2.58
N GLU A 379 9.24 10.68 3.19
CA GLU A 379 10.24 9.60 3.08
C GLU A 379 10.48 9.18 1.63
N PHE A 380 9.42 9.15 0.81
CA PHE A 380 9.53 8.89 -0.63
C PHE A 380 10.35 9.98 -1.30
N LEU A 381 10.01 11.25 -1.06
CA LEU A 381 10.75 12.38 -1.59
C LEU A 381 12.24 12.32 -1.22
N ASP A 382 12.56 11.98 0.03
CA ASP A 382 13.94 11.85 0.52
C ASP A 382 14.71 10.75 -0.20
N SER A 383 14.04 9.65 -0.51
CA SER A 383 14.62 8.50 -1.19
C SER A 383 14.73 8.64 -2.71
N LEU A 384 14.09 9.65 -3.33
CA LEU A 384 14.16 9.88 -4.77
C LEU A 384 15.55 10.33 -5.23
N ASP A 385 16.00 9.74 -6.33
CA ASP A 385 17.18 10.22 -7.04
C ASP A 385 16.81 11.45 -7.88
N THR A 386 17.13 12.62 -7.32
CA THR A 386 16.89 13.92 -7.97
C THR A 386 17.81 14.19 -9.16
N SER A 387 18.69 13.26 -9.54
CA SER A 387 19.42 13.32 -10.82
C SER A 387 18.60 12.69 -11.95
N ASN A 388 17.60 11.87 -11.61
CA ASN A 388 16.81 11.12 -12.58
C ASN A 388 15.49 11.82 -12.93
N GLU A 389 15.46 12.46 -14.10
CA GLU A 389 14.28 13.17 -14.60
C GLU A 389 13.01 12.30 -14.68
N ARG A 390 13.14 11.03 -15.05
CA ARG A 390 11.98 10.12 -15.20
C ARG A 390 11.32 9.85 -13.86
N GLN A 391 12.10 9.63 -12.80
CA GLN A 391 11.58 9.41 -11.46
C GLN A 391 10.81 10.62 -10.96
N ILE A 392 11.38 11.83 -11.14
CA ILE A 392 10.72 13.08 -10.75
C ILE A 392 9.43 13.27 -11.55
N LYS A 393 9.43 13.04 -12.87
CA LYS A 393 8.21 13.15 -13.69
C LYS A 393 7.10 12.22 -13.21
N HIS A 394 7.42 10.96 -12.90
CA HIS A 394 6.44 10.02 -12.36
C HIS A 394 5.93 10.47 -10.99
N PHE A 395 6.81 10.95 -10.11
CA PHE A 395 6.43 11.48 -8.80
C PHE A 395 5.50 12.71 -8.91
N LEU A 396 5.83 13.68 -9.77
CA LEU A 396 4.99 14.85 -10.04
C LEU A 396 3.62 14.45 -10.59
N SER A 397 3.57 13.47 -11.50
CA SER A 397 2.30 12.95 -12.02
C SER A 397 1.41 12.33 -10.94
N GLY A 398 2.02 11.79 -9.88
CA GLY A 398 1.31 11.31 -8.70
C GLY A 398 0.83 12.46 -7.81
N LEU A 399 1.67 13.47 -7.57
CA LEU A 399 1.30 14.66 -6.80
C LEU A 399 0.09 15.38 -7.38
N ARG A 400 0.00 15.50 -8.71
CA ARG A 400 -1.16 16.10 -9.41
C ARG A 400 -2.50 15.41 -9.13
N LYS A 401 -2.50 14.18 -8.59
CA LYS A 401 -3.72 13.44 -8.24
C LYS A 401 -4.17 13.68 -6.80
N LEU A 402 -3.36 14.35 -5.98
CA LEU A 402 -3.67 14.65 -4.59
C LEU A 402 -4.32 16.03 -4.45
N PRO A 403 -5.08 16.29 -3.37
CA PRO A 403 -5.59 17.62 -3.08
C PRO A 403 -4.46 18.66 -2.96
N GLU A 404 -4.65 19.84 -3.55
CA GLU A 404 -3.68 20.94 -3.61
C GLU A 404 -3.06 21.23 -2.23
N ASP A 405 -3.90 21.40 -1.20
CA ASP A 405 -3.52 21.71 0.18
C ASP A 405 -2.51 20.69 0.77
N SER A 406 -2.68 19.41 0.45
CA SER A 406 -1.84 18.32 0.99
C SER A 406 -0.48 18.22 0.28
N THR A 407 -0.30 18.93 -0.83
CA THR A 407 0.90 18.83 -1.68
C THR A 407 1.87 19.99 -1.49
N LEU A 408 1.42 21.12 -0.93
CA LEU A 408 2.21 22.34 -0.77
C LEU A 408 3.57 22.11 -0.11
N ILE A 409 3.58 21.41 1.04
CA ILE A 409 4.81 21.12 1.79
C ILE A 409 5.73 20.19 0.99
N ILE A 410 5.16 19.21 0.29
CA ILE A 410 5.94 18.25 -0.50
C ILE A 410 6.59 18.94 -1.71
N TYR A 411 5.88 19.85 -2.38
CA TYR A 411 6.46 20.68 -3.43
C TYR A 411 7.56 21.59 -2.89
N LYS A 412 7.35 22.25 -1.75
CA LYS A 412 8.38 23.05 -1.08
C LYS A 412 9.64 22.21 -0.84
N ASN A 413 9.50 21.03 -0.25
CA ASN A 413 10.64 20.16 0.06
C ASN A 413 11.36 19.71 -1.22
N LEU A 414 10.63 19.37 -2.27
CA LEU A 414 11.23 18.98 -3.55
C LEU A 414 12.00 20.14 -4.19
N ILE A 415 11.41 21.34 -4.19
CA ILE A 415 12.04 22.56 -4.70
C ILE A 415 13.34 22.86 -3.92
N LEU A 416 13.28 22.87 -2.58
CA LEU A 416 14.45 23.10 -1.73
C LEU A 416 15.55 22.07 -1.97
N LYS A 417 15.19 20.78 -2.08
CA LYS A 417 16.14 19.70 -2.37
C LYS A 417 16.86 19.90 -3.71
N LEU A 418 16.13 20.35 -4.73
CA LEU A 418 16.72 20.65 -6.05
C LEU A 418 17.60 21.90 -6.03
N ILE A 419 17.26 22.91 -5.22
CA ILE A 419 18.07 24.11 -5.01
C ILE A 419 19.41 23.75 -4.37
N ILE A 420 19.40 22.93 -3.31
CA ILE A 420 20.63 22.50 -2.62
C ILE A 420 21.56 21.73 -3.56
N LYS A 421 21.00 20.87 -4.41
CA LYS A 421 21.76 20.11 -5.41
C LYS A 421 22.15 20.93 -6.65
N GLY A 422 21.65 22.15 -6.81
CA GLY A 422 21.96 23.01 -7.96
C GLY A 422 21.40 22.50 -9.31
N ASN A 423 20.36 21.67 -9.31
CA ASN A 423 19.81 21.12 -10.56
C ASN A 423 18.73 22.04 -11.16
N ILE A 424 19.17 23.08 -11.87
CA ILE A 424 18.30 24.11 -12.45
C ILE A 424 17.31 23.52 -13.48
N GLY A 425 17.72 22.52 -14.27
CA GLY A 425 16.88 21.92 -15.30
C GLY A 425 15.64 21.22 -14.72
N LEU A 426 15.83 20.40 -13.69
CA LEU A 426 14.72 19.74 -13.00
C LEU A 426 13.92 20.69 -12.12
N LEU A 427 14.59 21.66 -11.48
CA LEU A 427 13.91 22.72 -10.73
C LEU A 427 12.92 23.48 -11.61
N THR A 428 13.31 23.80 -12.84
CA THR A 428 12.44 24.47 -13.81
C THR A 428 11.16 23.65 -14.01
N SER A 429 11.30 22.36 -14.30
CA SER A 429 10.16 21.46 -14.52
C SER A 429 9.24 21.38 -13.30
N VAL A 430 9.81 21.26 -12.09
CA VAL A 430 9.04 21.18 -10.84
C VAL A 430 8.30 22.49 -10.53
N VAL A 431 8.94 23.64 -10.72
CA VAL A 431 8.34 24.95 -10.40
C VAL A 431 7.21 25.30 -11.37
N TYR A 432 7.33 24.93 -12.65
CA TYR A 432 6.21 25.05 -13.60
C TYR A 432 5.06 24.09 -13.27
N ASP A 433 5.37 22.84 -12.92
CA ASP A 433 4.38 21.85 -12.47
C ASP A 433 3.63 22.33 -11.22
N PHE A 434 4.36 22.85 -10.24
CA PHE A 434 3.81 23.43 -9.01
C PHE A 434 2.84 24.58 -9.30
N LYS A 435 3.21 25.50 -10.20
CA LYS A 435 2.33 26.59 -10.62
C LYS A 435 1.08 26.06 -11.33
N GLU A 436 1.24 25.14 -12.28
CA GLU A 436 0.11 24.59 -13.04
C GLU A 436 -0.89 23.91 -12.09
N HIS A 437 -0.39 23.11 -11.16
CA HIS A 437 -1.20 22.37 -10.22
C HIS A 437 -1.89 23.27 -9.17
N ILE A 438 -1.16 24.16 -8.51
CA ILE A 438 -1.69 24.96 -7.38
C ILE A 438 -2.36 26.27 -7.82
N VAL A 439 -1.87 26.90 -8.89
CA VAL A 439 -2.35 28.22 -9.34
C VAL A 439 -3.30 28.07 -10.53
N GLY A 440 -3.03 27.12 -11.43
CA GLY A 440 -3.76 26.91 -12.68
C GLY A 440 -4.90 25.87 -12.62
N GLY A 441 -4.96 25.02 -11.61
CA GLY A 441 -5.75 23.78 -11.58
C GLY A 441 -7.28 23.89 -11.74
N ASN A 442 -7.87 25.10 -11.76
CA ASN A 442 -9.31 25.29 -11.57
C ASN A 442 -10.04 26.13 -12.64
N GLU A 443 -9.58 26.15 -13.90
CA GLU A 443 -10.44 26.68 -14.98
C GLU A 443 -11.63 25.76 -15.29
N GLN A 444 -11.48 24.43 -15.13
CA GLN A 444 -12.55 23.46 -15.45
C GLN A 444 -13.60 23.28 -14.34
N ALA A 445 -13.24 23.42 -13.05
CA ALA A 445 -14.20 23.34 -11.94
C ALA A 445 -15.14 24.57 -11.85
N LYS A 446 -14.72 25.72 -12.40
CA LYS A 446 -15.48 26.99 -12.36
C LYS A 446 -16.78 26.96 -13.17
N GLN A 447 -16.98 25.99 -14.08
CA GLN A 447 -18.13 25.96 -14.99
C GLN A 447 -19.38 25.23 -14.46
N LYS A 448 -19.32 24.48 -13.35
CA LYS A 448 -20.44 23.58 -12.94
C LYS A 448 -21.05 23.82 -11.54
N SER A 449 -20.71 24.92 -10.86
CA SER A 449 -21.05 25.10 -9.44
C SER A 449 -22.00 26.28 -9.17
N ASN A 450 -22.91 26.10 -8.18
CA ASN A 450 -23.77 27.14 -7.59
C ASN A 450 -22.97 28.39 -7.15
N SER A 451 -23.63 29.55 -7.10
CA SER A 451 -23.00 30.87 -6.84
C SER A 451 -22.24 30.95 -5.52
N MET A 452 -22.71 30.30 -4.45
CA MET A 452 -22.05 30.31 -3.14
C MET A 452 -20.75 29.48 -3.12
N PHE A 453 -20.76 28.29 -3.73
CA PHE A 453 -19.58 27.44 -3.85
C PHE A 453 -18.49 28.07 -4.73
N ARG A 454 -18.86 28.93 -5.69
CA ARG A 454 -17.91 29.73 -6.47
C ARG A 454 -17.11 30.71 -5.62
N VAL A 455 -17.74 31.34 -4.62
CA VAL A 455 -17.06 32.30 -3.73
C VAL A 455 -16.05 31.58 -2.84
N ILE A 456 -16.43 30.44 -2.24
CA ILE A 456 -15.55 29.62 -1.41
C ILE A 456 -14.36 29.10 -2.22
N ALA A 457 -14.62 28.58 -3.43
CA ALA A 457 -13.57 28.12 -4.33
C ALA A 457 -12.62 29.25 -4.76
N ALA A 458 -13.15 30.44 -5.04
CA ALA A 458 -12.33 31.61 -5.37
C ALA A 458 -11.46 32.07 -4.19
N GLN A 459 -12.00 32.11 -2.97
CA GLN A 459 -11.24 32.43 -1.76
C GLN A 459 -10.13 31.41 -1.49
N ASN A 460 -10.44 30.11 -1.61
CA ASN A 460 -9.44 29.06 -1.47
C ASN A 460 -8.35 29.20 -2.54
N GLN A 461 -8.70 29.51 -3.79
CA GLN A 461 -7.72 29.73 -4.86
C GLN A 461 -6.80 30.93 -4.57
N ILE A 462 -7.34 32.05 -4.06
CA ILE A 462 -6.53 33.21 -3.66
C ILE A 462 -5.56 32.81 -2.53
N LYS A 463 -6.05 32.06 -1.53
CA LYS A 463 -5.22 31.53 -0.44
C LYS A 463 -4.12 30.61 -0.97
N MET A 464 -4.43 29.67 -1.85
CA MET A 464 -3.46 28.75 -2.45
C MET A 464 -2.41 29.47 -3.29
N LYS A 465 -2.83 30.45 -4.09
CA LYS A 465 -1.91 31.32 -4.85
C LYS A 465 -0.95 32.05 -3.91
N LYS A 466 -1.46 32.66 -2.83
CA LYS A 466 -0.61 33.33 -1.84
C LYS A 466 0.39 32.37 -1.19
N ASN A 467 -0.07 31.19 -0.77
CA ASN A 467 0.79 30.15 -0.21
C ASN A 467 1.89 29.69 -1.17
N ALA A 468 1.55 29.51 -2.45
CA ALA A 468 2.51 29.15 -3.49
C ALA A 468 3.60 30.22 -3.67
N ILE A 469 3.21 31.50 -3.67
CA ILE A 469 4.16 32.62 -3.76
C ILE A 469 5.07 32.64 -2.52
N VAL A 470 4.53 32.44 -1.31
CA VAL A 470 5.33 32.36 -0.07
C VAL A 470 6.36 31.22 -0.16
N ILE A 471 5.97 30.03 -0.62
CA ILE A 471 6.88 28.89 -0.79
C ILE A 471 8.00 29.22 -1.78
N LEU A 472 7.68 29.88 -2.91
CA LEU A 472 8.68 30.28 -3.89
C LEU A 472 9.62 31.37 -3.37
N LEU A 473 9.12 32.33 -2.58
CA LEU A 473 9.94 33.33 -1.91
C LEU A 473 10.88 32.68 -0.89
N GLN A 474 10.39 31.76 -0.05
CA GLN A 474 11.24 30.98 0.87
C GLN A 474 12.34 30.23 0.10
N SER A 475 11.97 29.60 -1.01
CA SER A 475 12.90 28.88 -1.87
C SER A 475 13.97 29.80 -2.47
N LEU A 476 13.58 31.01 -2.89
CA LEU A 476 14.49 32.04 -3.40
C LEU A 476 15.43 32.56 -2.31
N VAL A 477 14.93 32.85 -1.11
CA VAL A 477 15.76 33.21 0.05
C VAL A 477 16.79 32.12 0.31
N LYS A 478 16.38 30.84 0.30
CA LYS A 478 17.32 29.72 0.48
C LYS A 478 18.38 29.68 -0.61
N ALA A 479 18.01 29.84 -1.87
CA ALA A 479 18.96 29.85 -2.99
C ALA A 479 20.01 30.96 -2.85
N ILE A 480 19.62 32.13 -2.32
CA ILE A 480 20.53 33.24 -2.01
C ILE A 480 21.43 32.90 -0.82
N GLU A 481 20.86 32.34 0.25
CA GLU A 481 21.59 31.92 1.47
C GLU A 481 22.76 30.99 1.11
N ILE A 482 22.50 29.95 0.30
CA ILE A 482 23.53 28.98 -0.10
C ILE A 482 24.33 29.41 -1.34
N SER A 483 24.16 30.65 -1.80
CA SER A 483 24.89 31.22 -2.95
C SER A 483 24.72 30.45 -4.28
N GLN A 484 23.56 29.83 -4.50
CA GLN A 484 23.19 29.18 -5.76
C GLN A 484 22.62 30.22 -6.74
N TYR A 485 23.49 31.10 -7.24
CA TYR A 485 23.11 32.30 -8.00
C TYR A 485 22.29 32.02 -9.28
N GLY A 486 22.65 30.99 -10.05
CA GLY A 486 21.92 30.64 -11.27
C GLY A 486 20.48 30.18 -10.96
N THR A 487 20.29 29.43 -9.88
CA THR A 487 18.99 29.03 -9.36
C THR A 487 18.17 30.22 -8.86
N ALA A 488 18.80 31.12 -8.10
CA ALA A 488 18.15 32.34 -7.64
C ALA A 488 17.71 33.23 -8.81
N GLY A 489 18.58 33.41 -9.82
CA GLY A 489 18.26 34.17 -11.03
C GLY A 489 17.10 33.57 -11.82
N PHE A 490 17.06 32.23 -11.95
CA PHE A 490 15.91 31.52 -12.53
C PHE A 490 14.62 31.80 -11.76
N LEU A 491 14.62 31.63 -10.43
CA LEU A 491 13.43 31.84 -9.60
C LEU A 491 12.94 33.29 -9.66
N VAL A 492 13.83 34.28 -9.66
CA VAL A 492 13.49 35.70 -9.84
C VAL A 492 12.77 35.92 -11.18
N LYS A 493 13.34 35.44 -12.28
CA LYS A 493 12.71 35.55 -13.62
C LYS A 493 11.35 34.85 -13.66
N PHE A 494 11.28 33.65 -13.08
CA PHE A 494 10.03 32.88 -13.00
C PHE A 494 8.96 33.67 -12.24
N MET A 495 9.28 34.21 -11.07
CA MET A 495 8.35 34.96 -10.23
C MET A 495 7.84 36.21 -10.94
N VAL A 496 8.74 37.02 -11.51
CA VAL A 496 8.40 38.25 -12.24
C VAL A 496 7.57 37.98 -13.50
N THR A 497 7.80 36.85 -14.18
CA THR A 497 7.02 36.46 -15.35
C THR A 497 5.60 36.00 -14.95
N ASN A 498 5.48 35.28 -13.83
CA ASN A 498 4.27 34.54 -13.49
C ASN A 498 3.33 35.22 -12.49
N PHE A 499 3.80 36.17 -11.67
CA PHE A 499 3.01 36.83 -10.63
C PHE A 499 3.07 38.37 -10.72
N ASN A 500 2.07 39.04 -10.18
CA ASN A 500 2.03 40.51 -10.14
C ASN A 500 2.79 41.03 -8.91
N GLY A 501 3.26 42.27 -8.95
CA GLY A 501 4.04 42.84 -7.85
C GLY A 501 3.28 42.96 -6.54
N GLU A 502 1.98 43.27 -6.59
CA GLU A 502 1.11 43.35 -5.40
C GLU A 502 0.95 42.00 -4.70
N ASP A 503 0.67 40.92 -5.45
CA ASP A 503 0.60 39.56 -4.89
C ASP A 503 1.93 39.16 -4.23
N MET A 504 3.06 39.55 -4.84
CA MET A 504 4.40 39.27 -4.32
C MET A 504 4.70 40.09 -3.07
N ASP A 505 4.30 41.36 -3.02
CA ASP A 505 4.50 42.24 -1.85
C ASP A 505 3.67 41.76 -0.64
N ASP A 506 2.43 41.33 -0.88
CA ASP A 506 1.56 40.76 0.15
C ASP A 506 2.07 39.41 0.69
N ALA A 507 2.58 38.56 -0.20
CA ALA A 507 3.23 37.31 0.20
C ALA A 507 4.55 37.58 0.96
N TYR A 508 5.31 38.59 0.55
CA TYR A 508 6.54 39.00 1.22
C TYR A 508 6.28 39.49 2.65
N LYS A 509 5.26 40.33 2.85
CA LYS A 509 4.82 40.75 4.20
C LYS A 509 4.44 39.56 5.06
N GLY A 510 3.71 38.60 4.51
CA GLY A 510 3.36 37.34 5.19
C GLY A 510 4.60 36.52 5.57
N LEU A 511 5.58 36.42 4.67
CA LEU A 511 6.84 35.72 4.92
C LEU A 511 7.67 36.39 6.04
N LYS A 512 7.72 37.72 6.09
CA LYS A 512 8.39 38.45 7.19
C LYS A 512 7.72 38.22 8.54
N GLN A 513 6.39 38.14 8.58
CA GLN A 513 5.63 37.91 9.80
C GLN A 513 5.72 36.47 10.29
N ASN A 514 5.79 35.49 9.37
CA ASN A 514 5.87 34.07 9.69
C ASN A 514 6.91 33.35 8.80
N HIS A 515 8.18 33.47 9.16
CA HIS A 515 9.28 32.91 8.38
C HIS A 515 9.37 31.38 8.46
N THR A 516 8.78 30.77 9.50
CA THR A 516 8.66 29.32 9.69
C THR A 516 7.42 28.71 9.04
N ALA A 517 6.65 29.47 8.25
CA ALA A 517 5.52 28.87 7.53
C ALA A 517 5.98 27.70 6.63
N PHE A 518 5.21 26.62 6.61
CA PHE A 518 5.47 25.39 5.85
C PHE A 518 6.79 24.71 6.24
N THR A 519 7.32 24.90 7.44
CA THR A 519 8.54 24.21 7.93
C THR A 519 8.25 22.95 8.71
N SER A 520 6.99 22.63 9.03
CA SER A 520 6.61 21.33 9.60
C SER A 520 5.47 20.67 8.82
N ILE A 521 5.63 19.36 8.60
CA ILE A 521 4.64 18.50 7.92
C ILE A 521 3.29 18.48 8.66
N LEU A 522 3.30 18.79 9.96
CA LEU A 522 2.13 18.71 10.85
C LEU A 522 1.52 20.09 11.20
N GLU A 523 1.91 21.17 10.52
CA GLU A 523 1.37 22.53 10.76
C GLU A 523 -0.17 22.65 10.66
N TYR A 524 -0.83 21.68 10.02
CA TYR A 524 -2.27 21.70 9.76
C TYR A 524 -3.12 20.86 10.73
N SER A 525 -2.53 20.29 11.77
CA SER A 525 -3.26 19.43 12.72
C SER A 525 -3.24 19.97 14.15
N ASP A 526 -4.32 20.61 14.55
CA ASP A 526 -4.51 21.16 15.91
C ASP A 526 -4.74 20.07 16.99
N ASP A 527 -5.03 18.81 16.62
CA ASP A 527 -5.57 17.79 17.54
C ASP A 527 -4.65 16.58 17.86
N SER A 528 -3.32 16.67 17.70
CA SER A 528 -2.43 15.60 18.19
C SER A 528 -1.87 15.91 19.58
N PRO A 529 -2.16 15.10 20.62
CA PRO A 529 -1.58 15.25 21.96
C PRO A 529 -0.07 14.95 22.00
N ASP A 530 0.49 14.34 20.94
CA ASP A 530 1.92 14.12 20.78
C ASP A 530 2.55 15.18 19.86
N LYS A 531 2.61 16.42 20.34
CA LYS A 531 3.62 17.38 19.83
C LYS A 531 4.98 16.96 20.40
N GLN A 532 5.54 15.86 19.91
CA GLN A 532 6.95 15.60 20.11
C GLN A 532 7.73 16.67 19.34
N GLU A 533 8.56 17.41 20.08
CA GLU A 533 9.41 18.51 19.61
C GLU A 533 10.45 18.08 18.54
N ASP A 534 10.55 16.78 18.24
CA ASP A 534 11.57 16.20 17.34
C ASP A 534 11.09 15.87 15.90
N ASN A 535 9.87 16.26 15.50
CA ASN A 535 9.36 15.98 14.15
C ASN A 535 9.82 16.99 13.06
N GLU A 536 11.00 17.60 13.23
CA GLU A 536 11.73 18.29 12.13
C GLU A 536 12.38 17.25 11.18
N ILE A 537 11.58 16.31 10.67
CA ILE A 537 12.08 15.30 9.74
C ILE A 537 12.37 15.97 8.39
N GLY A 538 13.64 16.24 8.12
CA GLY A 538 14.18 16.47 6.77
C GLY A 538 13.95 17.86 6.17
N LEU A 539 13.47 18.84 6.94
CA LEU A 539 13.21 20.18 6.41
C LEU A 539 14.48 21.03 6.46
N VAL A 540 15.02 21.36 5.27
CA VAL A 540 16.09 22.35 5.17
C VAL A 540 15.49 23.72 5.46
N GLY A 541 15.54 24.11 6.73
CA GLY A 541 15.09 25.41 7.20
C GLY A 541 15.89 26.57 6.62
N LEU A 542 15.30 27.75 6.68
CA LEU A 542 16.02 29.01 6.48
C LEU A 542 16.83 29.31 7.73
N ASN A 543 18.07 29.74 7.56
CA ASN A 543 18.86 30.20 8.69
C ASN A 543 18.30 31.56 9.18
N ILE A 544 17.83 31.60 10.43
CA ILE A 544 17.13 32.76 11.00
C ILE A 544 18.07 33.96 11.12
N GLU A 545 19.34 33.72 11.45
CA GLU A 545 20.34 34.77 11.64
C GLU A 545 20.64 35.54 10.34
N THR A 546 20.57 34.85 9.19
CA THR A 546 20.85 35.42 7.87
C THR A 546 19.58 35.75 7.08
N PHE A 547 18.41 35.46 7.62
CA PHE A 547 17.12 35.57 6.94
C PHE A 547 16.84 37.00 6.46
N ASP A 548 16.94 38.01 7.33
CA ASP A 548 16.66 39.41 6.98
C ASP A 548 17.61 39.91 5.88
N TYR A 549 18.90 39.59 6.00
CA TYR A 549 19.92 39.91 5.00
C TYR A 549 19.61 39.27 3.64
N CYS A 550 19.23 37.99 3.62
CA CYS A 550 18.89 37.28 2.38
C CYS A 550 17.57 37.79 1.78
N CYS A 551 16.58 38.15 2.60
CA CYS A 551 15.32 38.76 2.18
C CYS A 551 15.54 40.13 1.52
N LYS A 552 16.42 40.96 2.07
CA LYS A 552 16.80 42.25 1.50
C LYS A 552 17.44 42.09 0.12
N LYS A 553 18.35 41.12 -0.05
CA LYS A 553 18.91 40.78 -1.37
C LYS A 553 17.83 40.34 -2.35
N MET A 554 16.95 39.42 -1.91
CA MET A 554 15.84 38.95 -2.73
C MET A 554 14.99 40.12 -3.25
N ARG A 555 14.67 41.10 -2.40
CA ARG A 555 13.83 42.24 -2.78
C ARG A 555 14.51 43.13 -3.83
N ILE A 556 15.82 43.36 -3.72
CA ILE A 556 16.61 44.06 -4.76
C ILE A 556 16.51 43.33 -6.10
N LEU A 557 16.74 42.01 -6.10
CA LEU A 557 16.74 41.20 -7.34
C LEU A 557 15.35 41.20 -8.00
N LEU A 558 14.28 41.01 -7.22
CA LEU A 558 12.91 41.04 -7.72
C LEU A 558 12.55 42.41 -8.29
N TYR A 559 12.85 43.48 -7.56
CA TYR A 559 12.58 44.85 -8.00
C TYR A 559 13.31 45.23 -9.28
N GLY A 560 14.61 44.97 -9.35
CA GLY A 560 15.43 45.25 -10.53
C GLY A 560 14.89 44.51 -11.76
N GLN A 561 14.55 43.23 -11.62
CA GLN A 561 13.99 42.43 -12.71
C GLN A 561 12.58 42.88 -13.13
N GLN A 562 11.73 43.32 -12.19
CA GLN A 562 10.41 43.90 -12.52
C GLN A 562 10.55 45.20 -13.30
N ARG A 563 11.44 46.10 -12.86
CA ARG A 563 11.68 47.38 -13.52
C ARG A 563 12.23 47.18 -14.93
N PHE A 564 13.17 46.26 -15.08
CA PHE A 564 13.70 45.87 -16.40
C PHE A 564 12.61 45.32 -17.31
N ALA A 565 11.78 44.41 -16.82
CA ALA A 565 10.67 43.85 -17.59
C ALA A 565 9.69 44.94 -18.08
N LYS A 566 9.40 45.93 -17.22
CA LYS A 566 8.52 47.06 -17.54
C LYS A 566 9.16 48.01 -18.56
N LYS A 567 10.44 48.38 -18.38
CA LYS A 567 11.19 49.27 -19.27
C LYS A 567 11.30 48.68 -20.68
N GLU A 568 11.69 47.41 -20.77
CA GLU A 568 11.86 46.68 -22.03
C GLU A 568 10.55 46.15 -22.63
N ARG A 569 9.41 46.39 -21.96
CA ARG A 569 8.08 45.98 -22.43
C ARG A 569 8.01 44.51 -22.84
N LEU A 570 8.55 43.61 -22.01
CA LEU A 570 8.59 42.18 -22.33
C LEU A 570 7.19 41.61 -22.59
N TRP A 571 7.08 40.56 -23.41
CA TRP A 571 5.80 40.01 -23.89
C TRP A 571 4.73 39.72 -22.81
N PHE A 572 5.13 39.37 -21.58
CA PHE A 572 4.21 39.11 -20.48
C PHE A 572 3.73 40.37 -19.72
N THR A 573 4.28 41.53 -20.04
CA THR A 573 3.93 42.83 -19.42
C THR A 573 2.71 43.49 -20.05
N HIS A 574 2.27 43.04 -21.24
CA HIS A 574 1.14 43.64 -21.95
C HIS A 574 -0.22 43.22 -21.37
N ASN A 575 -0.30 41.99 -20.84
CA ASN A 575 -1.55 41.43 -20.29
C ASN A 575 -1.65 41.55 -18.77
N LYS A 576 -0.58 42.02 -18.12
CA LYS A 576 -0.51 42.18 -16.67
C LYS A 576 -0.13 43.61 -16.38
N GLU A 577 -0.93 44.29 -15.58
CA GLU A 577 -0.50 45.54 -14.98
C GLU A 577 0.68 45.26 -14.05
N ILE A 578 1.92 45.33 -14.56
CA ILE A 578 3.12 45.58 -13.75
C ILE A 578 3.13 47.07 -13.35
N ASN A 579 1.97 47.55 -12.90
CA ASN A 579 1.79 48.93 -12.47
C ASN A 579 2.33 49.07 -11.05
N ASN A 580 2.13 48.05 -10.20
CA ASN A 580 2.62 48.00 -8.84
C ASN A 580 3.97 47.26 -8.79
N LEU A 581 5.07 48.03 -8.84
CA LEU A 581 6.42 47.51 -8.55
C LEU A 581 6.55 47.25 -7.04
N LEU A 582 7.39 46.28 -6.66
CA LEU A 582 7.75 46.05 -5.27
C LEU A 582 8.37 47.32 -4.67
N ASP A 583 7.91 47.73 -3.49
CA ASP A 583 8.52 48.86 -2.79
C ASP A 583 9.70 48.38 -1.92
N ILE A 584 10.92 48.57 -2.41
CA ILE A 584 12.12 48.24 -1.65
C ILE A 584 12.44 49.28 -0.56
N GLY A 585 11.99 50.53 -0.67
CA GLY A 585 12.41 51.62 0.22
C GLY A 585 12.08 51.35 1.69
N ILE A 586 10.92 50.72 1.95
CA ILE A 586 10.44 50.39 3.31
C ILE A 586 11.43 49.51 4.08
N ASP A 587 12.12 48.57 3.43
CA ASP A 587 13.05 47.67 4.12
C ASP A 587 14.42 48.28 4.38
N PHE A 588 14.77 49.33 3.65
CA PHE A 588 16.10 49.93 3.67
C PHE A 588 16.15 51.28 4.38
N HIS A 589 15.02 51.87 4.76
CA HIS A 589 14.94 53.15 5.48
C HIS A 589 15.86 53.21 6.72
N ASP A 590 15.89 52.15 7.53
CA ASP A 590 16.72 52.05 8.75
C ASP A 590 17.82 50.98 8.65
N CYS A 591 18.19 50.58 7.42
CA CYS A 591 19.14 49.49 7.22
C CYS A 591 20.59 49.98 7.25
N THR A 592 21.25 49.83 8.40
CA THR A 592 22.67 50.24 8.62
C THR A 592 23.69 49.57 7.69
N PHE A 593 23.32 48.44 7.06
CA PHE A 593 24.19 47.66 6.20
C PHE A 593 23.73 47.65 4.72
N SER A 594 22.90 48.60 4.29
CA SER A 594 22.37 48.70 2.91
C SER A 594 23.49 48.67 1.85
N HIS A 595 24.56 49.47 2.06
CA HIS A 595 25.74 49.50 1.19
C HIS A 595 26.42 48.12 1.07
N TYR A 596 26.52 47.37 2.16
CA TYR A 596 27.09 46.03 2.16
C TYR A 596 26.20 45.04 1.38
N VAL A 597 24.87 45.10 1.55
CA VAL A 597 23.92 44.26 0.78
C VAL A 597 24.09 44.50 -0.71
N MET A 598 24.08 45.77 -1.13
CA MET A 598 24.17 46.15 -2.54
C MET A 598 25.49 45.69 -3.17
N LYS A 599 26.62 46.00 -2.52
CA LYS A 599 27.95 45.56 -2.96
C LYS A 599 28.04 44.05 -3.13
N LYS A 600 27.42 43.28 -2.23
CA LYS A 600 27.37 41.81 -2.33
C LYS A 600 26.50 41.33 -3.47
N VAL A 601 25.36 41.97 -3.72
CA VAL A 601 24.48 41.65 -4.86
C VAL A 601 25.21 41.91 -6.18
N GLU A 602 25.83 43.08 -6.35
CA GLU A 602 26.57 43.46 -7.55
C GLU A 602 27.78 42.56 -7.81
N SER A 603 28.53 42.19 -6.76
CA SER A 603 29.69 41.30 -6.90
C SER A 603 29.33 39.92 -7.49
N ALA A 604 28.05 39.54 -7.43
CA ALA A 604 27.52 38.31 -7.98
C ALA A 604 26.62 38.51 -9.23
N SER A 605 26.52 39.74 -9.75
CA SER A 605 25.65 40.14 -10.88
C SER A 605 25.73 39.18 -12.07
N SER A 606 26.95 38.92 -12.56
CA SER A 606 27.21 38.04 -13.71
C SER A 606 26.74 36.59 -13.51
N LYS A 607 26.62 36.14 -12.26
CA LYS A 607 26.22 34.77 -11.91
C LYS A 607 24.72 34.57 -11.85
N TYR A 608 23.95 35.63 -11.64
CA TYR A 608 22.48 35.56 -11.66
C TYR A 608 21.91 35.48 -13.08
N GLY A 609 22.68 35.90 -14.09
CA GLY A 609 22.24 35.96 -15.48
C GLY A 609 21.09 36.94 -15.71
N MET A 610 21.09 38.08 -15.03
CA MET A 610 20.06 39.12 -15.13
C MET A 610 20.63 40.38 -15.77
N LEU A 611 19.97 40.90 -16.81
CA LEU A 611 20.48 42.02 -17.62
C LEU A 611 20.28 43.39 -16.97
N PHE A 612 19.41 43.49 -15.95
CA PHE A 612 19.15 44.78 -15.30
C PHE A 612 20.39 45.36 -14.59
N PHE A 613 21.38 44.52 -14.27
CA PHE A 613 22.63 44.98 -13.66
C PHE A 613 23.45 45.88 -14.59
N ASP A 614 23.28 45.73 -15.91
CA ASP A 614 23.97 46.54 -16.92
C ASP A 614 23.20 47.84 -17.25
N ASP A 615 21.98 47.99 -16.71
CA ASP A 615 21.13 49.17 -16.95
C ASP A 615 21.40 50.24 -15.87
N GLU A 616 22.16 51.27 -16.25
CA GLU A 616 22.54 52.38 -15.37
C GLU A 616 21.32 53.06 -14.70
N GLU A 617 20.20 53.18 -15.40
CA GLU A 617 19.01 53.87 -14.89
C GLU A 617 18.31 53.03 -13.80
N ILE A 618 18.21 51.73 -14.02
CA ILE A 618 17.63 50.80 -13.03
C ILE A 618 18.52 50.71 -11.82
N MET A 619 19.83 50.59 -12.02
CA MET A 619 20.80 50.54 -10.94
C MET A 619 20.76 51.85 -10.14
N TRP A 620 20.81 53.01 -10.79
CA TRP A 620 20.72 54.31 -10.11
C TRP A 620 19.48 54.42 -9.23
N ASP A 621 18.32 54.01 -9.72
CA ASP A 621 17.09 54.02 -8.94
C ASP A 621 17.15 53.09 -7.71
N ILE A 622 17.73 51.90 -7.86
CA ILE A 622 17.97 50.99 -6.73
C ILE A 622 18.84 51.71 -5.69
N TYR A 623 19.97 52.30 -6.08
CA TYR A 623 20.86 53.05 -5.19
C TYR A 623 20.15 54.17 -4.43
N CYS A 624 19.34 54.97 -5.13
CA CYS A 624 18.52 56.01 -4.51
C CYS A 624 17.55 55.44 -3.48
N LYS A 625 16.84 54.36 -3.81
CA LYS A 625 15.87 53.72 -2.90
C LYS A 625 16.52 53.04 -1.69
N LEU A 626 17.80 52.67 -1.77
CA LEU A 626 18.57 52.14 -0.65
C LEU A 626 19.23 53.23 0.22
N ASN A 627 19.06 54.52 -0.11
CA ASN A 627 19.76 55.65 0.51
C ASN A 627 21.29 55.47 0.50
N ILE A 628 21.84 54.94 -0.59
CA ILE A 628 23.29 54.78 -0.75
C ILE A 628 23.84 55.92 -1.60
N GLU A 629 24.81 56.65 -1.07
CA GLU A 629 25.57 57.63 -1.85
C GLU A 629 26.36 56.92 -2.95
N HIS A 630 25.96 57.07 -4.20
CA HIS A 630 26.61 56.44 -5.34
C HIS A 630 27.23 57.51 -6.25
N HIS A 631 28.54 57.38 -6.52
CA HIS A 631 29.23 58.17 -7.54
C HIS A 631 29.19 57.43 -8.88
N TYR A 632 28.15 57.68 -9.68
CA TYR A 632 28.26 57.41 -11.11
C TYR A 632 29.10 58.51 -11.78
N PRO A 633 29.98 58.19 -12.74
CA PRO A 633 30.60 59.22 -13.55
C PRO A 633 29.47 59.97 -14.27
N LYS A 634 29.39 61.29 -14.06
CA LYS A 634 28.53 62.16 -14.87
C LYS A 634 28.82 61.85 -16.33
N LYS A 635 27.83 61.36 -17.08
CA LYS A 635 27.88 61.41 -18.53
C LYS A 635 28.15 62.86 -18.91
N ASP A 636 29.27 63.09 -19.59
CA ASP A 636 29.71 64.40 -20.01
C ASP A 636 28.55 65.15 -20.68
N GLY A 637 28.40 66.40 -20.24
CA GLY A 637 27.22 67.20 -20.44
C GLY A 637 26.76 67.29 -21.89
N LYS A 638 25.48 66.94 -22.11
CA LYS A 638 24.62 67.73 -22.97
C LYS A 638 23.29 67.93 -22.25
N ASN A 639 23.03 69.19 -21.91
CA ASN A 639 21.75 69.71 -21.47
C ASN A 639 20.63 69.21 -22.39
N GLN A 640 19.77 68.33 -21.90
CA GLN A 640 18.37 68.30 -22.29
C GLN A 640 17.53 68.22 -21.03
N GLN A 641 16.81 69.30 -20.75
CA GLN A 641 15.80 69.35 -19.70
C GLN A 641 14.75 68.26 -19.96
N PRO A 642 14.25 67.57 -18.91
CA PRO A 642 13.11 66.69 -19.07
C PRO A 642 11.84 67.55 -19.27
N GLN A 643 11.21 67.42 -20.42
CA GLN A 643 9.80 67.77 -20.58
C GLN A 643 8.97 66.72 -19.83
N TYR A 644 8.18 67.19 -18.87
CA TYR A 644 7.15 66.40 -18.22
C TYR A 644 6.11 65.94 -19.24
N PHE A 645 5.84 64.63 -19.26
CA PHE A 645 4.57 64.03 -19.68
C PHE A 645 4.27 62.82 -18.79
#